data_AF-A0A848YYY7-F1
#
_entry.id   AF-A0A848YYY7-F1
#
_cell.length_a   1.000
_cell.length_b   1.000
_cell.length_c   1.000
_cell.angle_alpha   90.00
_cell.angle_beta   90.00
_cell.angle_gamma   90.00
#
_symmetry.space_group_name_H-M   'P 1'
#
loop_
_entity.id
_entity.type
_entity.pdbx_description
1 polymer ?
#
loop_
_entity_poly.entity_id
_entity_poly.type
_entity_poly.pdbx_seq_one_letter_code
_entity_poly.pdbx_strand_id
1 'polypeptide(L)'
;MHAFKRFSIFLIPTIMFFQTVYAGETHYHYDHSSRLTIVDSIGAGSYQYEYDEIGNRFAAKTTQSASPVNKPPNLSSNPDPQNGSIGISHKKMLTWNGSDPNPGDLLTYEVQFGINSALPLEGSWLLENQFLVEGLNSFTTYYWKITTADNYNAKTEGTVWSFTTGNSPPEAPNPYSPQLQANVGYPYTLLRWSGNGDPNPNDHILYTVRFGTSPNPPLYITDWSSTYIKVSRLSAGTTYYWQIIAVDNHGLETQGPIMSFSISDSDGDGMPDQWEQDFGLDPFANDGGEDLDQDGVSNLLECLNGTEPNQKQDYPSSLIEGFETGNFKKYHWRQTGSKDWIVSPAHPYTGAYSAESPTIEDNQSAVLQTTIVADGSDLVFYYTLSSEQDKDYLEFYIDDVLQERWSGLSDYTRAVFSVAPGMRTFKWVYRKDGSLAAGEDNARIDNIYFPGLSDSDGDGALDGWEIDYFGSLNTDLCADSDNDGVINLVEASHGTNPYSYDTDGDGLSDAEEILYYLDPLGDDAFGDADGDGAANIDEIIGNTDPNNPGDQTESAIENFETGNFMKFYWTTTGDESWHVGQDKPHTGAFSAQAPILDHNQSAGIETQIACRTGRIRFYISTASEKDGDILRFFIDGSLMGEWSGDNAYEAAVFDVAAGTHTFKWLYDKNSVNSEFEDTVWIDNISFPGPGDSDSDGALDAWEWKHLATLNANLCIDTDGDGLLDLEEASIHTDPLNLQPDEDADGMDDGWEVYYFSSTALADNTTDKDGDGLLDKDEYYHGTHPLKTDTDDDGYTDNEEVLNGTDPLDPTIYPAHIVPLIGQSFSSSDPFIKVLWWANNFKHPTESCSQRHSFENVKKFTAHRNWSF
;
A
#
# COMPACT_ATOMS: atom_id res chain seq x y z
N MET A 1 30.20 -1.87 -23.66
CA MET A 1 30.27 -2.45 -25.02
C MET A 1 29.22 -1.76 -25.90
N HIS A 2 29.42 -1.75 -27.23
CA HIS A 2 28.56 -1.16 -28.30
C HIS A 2 27.04 -1.23 -28.06
N ALA A 3 26.14 -0.39 -28.60
CA ALA A 3 26.10 0.45 -29.81
C ALA A 3 24.95 1.48 -29.69
N PHE A 4 25.10 2.69 -30.24
CA PHE A 4 23.94 3.53 -30.58
C PHE A 4 23.89 3.77 -32.10
N LYS A 5 22.79 3.33 -32.70
CA LYS A 5 22.49 3.41 -34.13
C LYS A 5 22.19 4.86 -34.53
N ARG A 6 22.67 5.20 -35.72
CA ARG A 6 22.45 6.47 -36.44
C ARG A 6 20.96 6.63 -36.79
N PHE A 7 20.41 7.82 -36.53
CA PHE A 7 19.18 8.29 -37.19
C PHE A 7 19.54 9.11 -38.44
N SER A 8 18.90 8.75 -39.55
CA SER A 8 19.04 9.36 -40.87
C SER A 8 18.07 10.52 -41.00
N ILE A 9 18.57 11.73 -41.28
CA ILE A 9 17.76 12.88 -41.69
C ILE A 9 17.75 12.93 -43.22
N PHE A 10 16.55 12.88 -43.79
CA PHE A 10 16.30 13.10 -45.22
C PHE A 10 16.59 14.56 -45.58
N LEU A 11 17.58 14.77 -46.45
CA LEU A 11 17.79 16.03 -47.15
C LEU A 11 16.72 16.22 -48.24
N ILE A 12 16.01 17.34 -48.19
CA ILE A 12 15.42 17.97 -49.38
C ILE A 12 16.07 19.36 -49.51
N PRO A 13 16.91 19.62 -50.51
CA PRO A 13 17.42 20.95 -50.76
C PRO A 13 16.43 21.67 -51.67
N THR A 14 15.58 22.53 -51.12
CA THR A 14 14.91 23.54 -51.95
C THR A 14 15.78 24.79 -51.98
N ILE A 15 16.58 24.89 -53.03
CA ILE A 15 17.14 26.16 -53.48
C ILE A 15 15.95 27.03 -53.90
N MET A 16 15.73 28.16 -53.22
CA MET A 16 14.90 29.22 -53.76
C MET A 16 15.56 30.60 -53.60
N PHE A 17 15.45 31.33 -54.70
CA PHE A 17 16.13 32.54 -55.12
C PHE A 17 16.02 33.72 -54.15
N PHE A 18 17.11 34.49 -54.06
CA PHE A 18 17.08 35.88 -53.65
C PHE A 18 16.23 36.71 -54.63
N GLN A 19 15.16 37.32 -54.11
CA GLN A 19 14.51 38.55 -54.60
C GLN A 19 13.59 39.00 -53.46
N THR A 20 13.55 40.23 -52.96
CA THR A 20 13.89 41.54 -53.51
C THR A 20 14.11 42.48 -52.32
N VAL A 21 15.23 43.22 -52.25
CA VAL A 21 15.35 44.35 -51.31
C VAL A 21 14.43 45.46 -51.84
N TYR A 22 13.56 45.99 -50.96
CA TYR A 22 12.78 47.19 -51.23
C TYR A 22 13.72 48.30 -51.75
N ALA A 23 13.50 48.77 -52.97
CA ALA A 23 14.12 49.99 -53.45
C ALA A 23 13.59 51.13 -52.57
N GLY A 24 14.44 51.66 -51.68
CA GLY A 24 14.10 52.87 -50.94
C GLY A 24 13.82 54.00 -51.92
N GLU A 25 12.63 54.61 -51.82
CA GLU A 25 12.28 55.77 -52.64
C GLU A 25 13.31 56.87 -52.41
N THR A 26 14.05 57.22 -53.47
CA THR A 26 14.98 58.34 -53.45
C THR A 26 14.27 59.54 -54.05
N HIS A 27 14.04 60.57 -53.24
CA HIS A 27 13.37 61.79 -53.66
C HIS A 27 14.41 62.81 -54.13
N TYR A 28 14.23 63.30 -55.35
CA TYR A 28 15.09 64.30 -55.97
C TYR A 28 14.35 65.63 -56.08
N HIS A 29 14.91 66.68 -55.48
CA HIS A 29 14.36 68.02 -55.58
C HIS A 29 15.25 68.88 -56.49
N TYR A 30 14.61 69.65 -57.36
CA TYR A 30 15.30 70.53 -58.31
C TYR A 30 14.87 71.99 -58.11
N ASP A 31 15.78 72.92 -58.37
CA ASP A 31 15.45 74.34 -58.41
C ASP A 31 14.66 74.73 -59.67
N HIS A 32 14.28 76.01 -59.76
CA HIS A 32 13.45 76.53 -60.85
C HIS A 32 14.20 76.60 -62.19
N SER A 33 15.52 76.33 -62.17
CA SER A 33 16.39 76.18 -63.34
C SER A 33 16.71 74.70 -63.63
N SER A 34 15.95 73.78 -63.03
CA SER A 34 16.06 72.31 -63.18
C SER A 34 17.40 71.70 -62.73
N ARG A 35 18.08 72.31 -61.75
CA ARG A 35 19.32 71.78 -61.16
C ARG A 35 19.03 71.07 -59.84
N LEU A 36 19.70 69.95 -59.57
CA LEU A 36 19.43 69.06 -58.43
C LEU A 36 19.90 69.69 -57.11
N THR A 37 18.98 70.03 -56.21
CA THR A 37 19.29 70.70 -54.94
C THR A 37 19.28 69.78 -53.73
N ILE A 38 18.44 68.74 -53.71
CA ILE A 38 18.35 67.81 -52.58
C ILE A 38 18.17 66.38 -53.08
N VAL A 39 18.90 65.45 -52.48
CA VAL A 39 18.67 64.00 -52.61
C VAL A 39 18.37 63.44 -51.22
N ASP A 40 17.15 62.95 -51.04
CA ASP A 40 16.69 62.31 -49.81
C ASP A 40 16.50 60.82 -50.03
N SER A 41 17.24 60.00 -49.27
CA SER A 41 17.08 58.55 -49.24
C SER A 41 16.78 58.09 -47.82
N ILE A 42 15.68 57.35 -47.66
CA ILE A 42 15.29 56.78 -46.37
C ILE A 42 16.37 55.78 -45.94
N GLY A 43 17.09 56.10 -44.86
CA GLY A 43 18.14 55.26 -44.27
C GLY A 43 19.59 55.61 -44.62
N ALA A 44 19.88 56.51 -45.59
CA ALA A 44 21.25 56.89 -45.95
C ALA A 44 21.54 58.41 -45.85
N GLY A 45 20.58 59.21 -45.39
CA GLY A 45 20.74 60.64 -45.08
C GLY A 45 20.47 61.57 -46.26
N SER A 46 20.35 62.87 -45.97
CA SER A 46 20.08 63.90 -46.99
C SER A 46 21.35 64.56 -47.51
N TYR A 47 21.43 64.74 -48.82
CA TYR A 47 22.49 65.54 -49.46
C TYR A 47 21.88 66.81 -50.03
N GLN A 48 22.27 67.97 -49.49
CA GLN A 48 21.95 69.27 -50.08
C GLN A 48 23.11 69.80 -50.90
N TYR A 49 22.81 70.30 -52.12
CA TYR A 49 23.79 70.83 -53.06
C TYR A 49 23.60 72.33 -53.27
N GLU A 50 24.70 73.07 -53.11
CA GLU A 50 24.77 74.50 -53.37
C GLU A 50 25.61 74.79 -54.63
N TYR A 51 25.13 75.75 -55.43
CA TYR A 51 25.69 76.12 -56.73
C TYR A 51 26.17 77.58 -56.71
N ASP A 52 27.28 77.86 -57.39
CA ASP A 52 27.77 79.24 -57.57
C ASP A 52 26.93 80.03 -58.61
N GLU A 53 27.19 81.34 -58.73
CA GLU A 53 26.45 82.25 -59.62
C GLU A 53 26.58 81.93 -61.12
N ILE A 54 27.50 81.03 -61.50
CA ILE A 54 27.75 80.61 -62.90
C ILE A 54 27.27 79.16 -63.12
N GLY A 55 26.79 78.48 -62.07
CA GLY A 55 26.10 77.20 -62.12
C GLY A 55 26.94 75.96 -61.80
N ASN A 56 28.16 76.12 -61.25
CA ASN A 56 28.97 74.98 -60.81
C ASN A 56 28.63 74.58 -59.37
N ARG A 57 28.55 73.28 -59.10
CA ARG A 57 28.32 72.71 -57.75
C ARG A 57 29.60 72.79 -56.93
N PHE A 58 29.60 73.49 -55.80
CA PHE A 58 30.84 73.69 -55.01
C PHE A 58 30.77 73.27 -53.53
N ALA A 59 29.59 72.95 -52.99
CA ALA A 59 29.48 72.38 -51.64
C ALA A 59 28.33 71.37 -51.52
N ALA A 60 28.56 70.31 -50.74
CA ALA A 60 27.54 69.40 -50.25
C ALA A 60 27.60 69.41 -48.72
N LYS A 61 26.49 69.73 -48.05
CA LYS A 61 26.39 69.66 -46.58
C LYS A 61 25.65 68.40 -46.19
N THR A 62 26.33 67.53 -45.43
CA THR A 62 25.78 66.27 -44.93
C THR A 62 25.27 66.48 -43.51
N THR A 63 24.01 66.19 -43.24
CA THR A 63 23.50 66.00 -41.88
C THR A 63 23.28 64.52 -41.65
N GLN A 64 24.23 63.88 -40.97
CA GLN A 64 24.09 62.50 -40.52
C GLN A 64 23.32 62.52 -39.19
N SER A 65 22.06 62.05 -39.22
CA SER A 65 21.38 61.64 -37.99
C SER A 65 22.21 60.54 -37.35
N ALA A 66 22.56 60.67 -36.07
CA ALA A 66 23.14 59.57 -35.33
C ALA A 66 22.18 58.37 -35.45
N SER A 67 22.67 57.24 -35.95
CA SER A 67 21.94 55.99 -35.89
C SER A 67 21.63 55.69 -34.42
N PRO A 68 20.43 55.19 -34.08
CA PRO A 68 20.14 54.77 -32.72
C PRO A 68 21.21 53.75 -32.28
N VAL A 69 21.75 53.92 -31.07
CA VAL A 69 22.67 52.95 -30.48
C VAL A 69 21.88 51.67 -30.24
N ASN A 70 22.37 50.55 -30.80
CA ASN A 70 21.77 49.24 -30.57
C ASN A 70 21.86 48.84 -29.09
N LYS A 71 20.76 48.36 -28.50
CA LYS A 71 20.74 47.76 -27.16
C LYS A 71 20.49 46.26 -27.31
N PRO A 72 21.04 45.44 -26.42
CA PRO A 72 20.74 44.01 -26.46
C PRO A 72 19.24 43.75 -26.21
N PRO A 73 18.71 42.62 -26.72
CA PRO A 73 17.35 42.20 -26.48
C PRO A 73 16.99 42.10 -25.00
N ASN A 74 15.70 42.22 -24.65
CA ASN A 74 15.25 41.93 -23.29
C ASN A 74 15.29 40.42 -23.00
N LEU A 75 15.30 40.05 -21.71
CA LEU A 75 15.16 38.65 -21.29
C LEU A 75 13.86 38.05 -21.85
N SER A 76 13.94 36.79 -22.30
CA SER A 76 12.76 36.01 -22.67
C SER A 76 11.85 35.83 -21.45
N SER A 77 10.54 35.86 -21.68
CA SER A 77 9.53 35.85 -20.61
C SER A 77 8.31 35.01 -21.00
N ASN A 78 7.42 34.75 -20.04
CA ASN A 78 6.18 33.98 -20.21
C ASN A 78 6.40 32.60 -20.87
N PRO A 79 7.18 31.71 -20.25
CA PRO A 79 7.34 30.35 -20.75
C PRO A 79 6.02 29.57 -20.68
N ASP A 80 5.71 28.82 -21.74
CA ASP A 80 4.76 27.71 -21.72
C ASP A 80 5.49 26.44 -22.19
N PRO A 81 5.56 25.35 -21.38
CA PRO A 81 5.01 25.21 -20.03
C PRO A 81 5.55 26.23 -19.04
N GLN A 82 4.72 26.57 -18.04
CA GLN A 82 5.19 27.39 -16.92
C GLN A 82 6.31 26.67 -16.17
N ASN A 83 7.24 27.44 -15.62
CA ASN A 83 8.37 26.91 -14.87
C ASN A 83 7.90 26.06 -13.68
N GLY A 84 8.35 24.81 -13.60
CA GLY A 84 7.99 23.84 -12.56
C GLY A 84 6.67 23.11 -12.79
N SER A 85 6.05 23.24 -13.96
CA SER A 85 4.79 22.52 -14.27
C SER A 85 4.99 21.01 -14.36
N ILE A 86 4.03 20.24 -13.85
CA ILE A 86 4.04 18.77 -13.83
C ILE A 86 2.90 18.22 -14.70
N GLY A 87 2.94 16.92 -15.03
CA GLY A 87 1.90 16.27 -15.84
C GLY A 87 1.88 16.72 -17.30
N ILE A 88 3.01 17.19 -17.83
CA ILE A 88 3.09 17.69 -19.20
C ILE A 88 3.09 16.52 -20.19
N SER A 89 2.35 16.68 -21.30
CA SER A 89 2.31 15.70 -22.39
C SER A 89 3.70 15.44 -22.99
N HIS A 90 3.92 14.22 -23.47
CA HIS A 90 5.20 13.80 -24.06
C HIS A 90 5.49 14.42 -25.43
N LYS A 91 4.53 15.21 -25.92
CA LYS A 91 4.65 16.16 -27.01
C LYS A 91 4.20 17.52 -26.52
N LYS A 92 5.13 18.49 -26.50
CA LYS A 92 4.84 19.85 -26.03
C LYS A 92 5.45 20.88 -26.98
N MET A 93 4.64 21.88 -27.35
CA MET A 93 5.15 23.09 -27.96
C MET A 93 5.66 24.01 -26.85
N LEU A 94 6.96 24.26 -26.83
CA LEU A 94 7.55 25.28 -25.96
C LEU A 94 7.29 26.64 -26.60
N THR A 95 6.77 27.61 -25.85
CA THR A 95 6.59 28.99 -26.34
C THR A 95 7.10 30.00 -25.33
N TRP A 96 7.55 31.15 -25.82
CA TRP A 96 8.07 32.25 -25.00
C TRP A 96 7.82 33.60 -25.68
N ASN A 97 7.96 34.69 -24.93
CA ASN A 97 7.94 36.05 -25.45
C ASN A 97 9.35 36.61 -25.57
N GLY A 98 9.65 37.24 -26.72
CA GLY A 98 10.87 38.02 -26.94
C GLY A 98 10.52 39.48 -27.27
N SER A 99 11.37 40.42 -26.85
CA SER A 99 11.21 41.84 -27.16
C SER A 99 12.56 42.55 -27.17
N ASP A 100 12.66 43.65 -27.91
CA ASP A 100 13.86 44.47 -27.99
C ASP A 100 13.57 45.93 -27.60
N PRO A 101 14.42 46.58 -26.79
CA PRO A 101 14.34 48.03 -26.53
C PRO A 101 14.43 48.91 -27.79
N ASN A 102 14.96 48.42 -28.90
CA ASN A 102 15.09 49.07 -30.20
C ASN A 102 13.94 48.62 -31.14
N PRO A 103 12.93 49.50 -31.40
CA PRO A 103 11.79 49.12 -32.21
C PRO A 103 12.16 48.85 -33.66
N GLY A 104 11.81 47.66 -34.15
CA GLY A 104 12.05 47.23 -35.53
C GLY A 104 13.23 46.27 -35.72
N ASP A 105 13.97 45.97 -34.65
CA ASP A 105 15.02 44.96 -34.68
C ASP A 105 14.43 43.56 -34.76
N LEU A 106 15.08 42.71 -35.55
CA LEU A 106 14.65 41.33 -35.78
C LEU A 106 15.33 40.44 -34.76
N LEU A 107 14.55 39.62 -34.07
CA LEU A 107 15.03 38.69 -33.06
C LEU A 107 15.17 37.28 -33.61
N THR A 108 16.23 36.61 -33.16
CA THR A 108 16.49 35.19 -33.36
C THR A 108 16.69 34.52 -32.00
N TYR A 109 16.35 33.25 -31.91
CA TYR A 109 16.27 32.52 -30.65
C TYR A 109 17.04 31.21 -30.72
N GLU A 110 17.90 30.94 -29.75
CA GLU A 110 18.55 29.66 -29.56
C GLU A 110 17.91 28.94 -28.37
N VAL A 111 17.37 27.75 -28.62
CA VAL A 111 16.71 26.91 -27.61
C VAL A 111 17.68 25.86 -27.11
N GLN A 112 17.93 25.85 -25.81
CA GLN A 112 18.65 24.79 -25.11
C GLN A 112 17.63 23.95 -24.35
N PHE A 113 17.67 22.62 -24.52
CA PHE A 113 16.69 21.69 -23.96
C PHE A 113 17.36 20.37 -23.56
N GLY A 114 16.99 19.80 -22.41
CA GLY A 114 17.52 18.51 -21.95
C GLY A 114 17.08 18.13 -20.53
N ILE A 115 17.55 16.99 -20.04
CA ILE A 115 17.20 16.46 -18.70
C ILE A 115 18.12 16.96 -17.57
N ASN A 116 19.19 17.67 -17.92
CA ASN A 116 20.13 18.24 -16.97
C ASN A 116 19.95 19.75 -16.88
N SER A 117 19.95 20.29 -15.66
CA SER A 117 19.89 21.74 -15.43
C SER A 117 21.10 22.50 -15.97
N ALA A 118 22.24 21.81 -16.16
CA ALA A 118 23.49 22.35 -16.73
C ALA A 118 23.54 22.36 -18.27
N LEU A 119 22.38 22.38 -18.95
CA LEU A 119 22.11 22.33 -20.40
C LEU A 119 23.29 22.61 -21.36
N PRO A 120 23.46 21.84 -22.44
CA PRO A 120 24.59 22.01 -23.38
C PRO A 120 24.59 23.38 -24.07
N LEU A 121 25.80 23.90 -24.34
CA LEU A 121 26.08 25.27 -24.79
C LEU A 121 25.72 25.60 -26.26
N GLU A 122 25.26 24.64 -27.07
CA GLU A 122 24.99 24.88 -28.50
C GLU A 122 23.61 24.37 -28.91
N GLY A 123 22.79 25.27 -29.48
CA GLY A 123 21.46 24.99 -30.04
C GLY A 123 21.31 25.52 -31.48
N SER A 124 20.16 25.29 -32.08
CA SER A 124 19.83 25.83 -33.41
C SER A 124 19.08 27.15 -33.27
N TRP A 125 19.42 28.13 -34.12
CA TRP A 125 18.78 29.45 -34.12
C TRP A 125 17.47 29.42 -34.91
N LEU A 126 16.41 29.93 -34.29
CA LEU A 126 15.05 30.00 -34.79
C LEU A 126 14.64 31.46 -35.02
N LEU A 127 13.76 31.69 -35.98
CA LEU A 127 13.09 32.99 -36.21
C LEU A 127 11.76 33.10 -35.48
N GLU A 128 11.23 31.98 -35.00
CA GLU A 128 9.96 31.89 -34.30
C GLU A 128 10.18 31.74 -32.79
N ASN A 129 9.21 32.17 -32.01
CA ASN A 129 9.22 32.10 -30.54
C ASN A 129 8.55 30.83 -30.01
N GLN A 130 8.67 29.73 -30.77
CA GLN A 130 8.11 28.43 -30.45
C GLN A 130 9.04 27.30 -30.89
N PHE A 131 9.03 26.18 -30.16
CA PHE A 131 9.84 25.00 -30.44
C PHE A 131 9.11 23.73 -30.01
N LEU A 132 8.87 22.82 -30.94
CA LEU A 132 8.19 21.56 -30.66
C LEU A 132 9.19 20.52 -30.12
N VAL A 133 8.90 19.97 -28.94
CA VAL A 133 9.59 18.80 -28.39
C VAL A 133 8.65 17.59 -28.42
N GLU A 134 9.16 16.46 -28.89
CA GLU A 134 8.44 15.19 -29.04
C GLU A 134 9.31 14.04 -28.53
N GLY A 135 8.68 12.92 -28.11
CA GLY A 135 9.40 11.73 -27.63
C GLY A 135 10.06 11.95 -26.27
N LEU A 136 9.39 12.70 -25.38
CA LEU A 136 9.83 12.89 -24.01
C LEU A 136 9.53 11.64 -23.18
N ASN A 137 10.45 11.27 -22.30
CA ASN A 137 10.29 10.18 -21.35
C ASN A 137 9.29 10.58 -20.27
N SER A 138 8.48 9.65 -19.76
CA SER A 138 7.56 9.86 -18.63
C SER A 138 8.29 10.18 -17.33
N PHE A 139 7.60 10.83 -16.40
CA PHE A 139 8.10 11.21 -15.06
C PHE A 139 9.47 11.91 -15.07
N THR A 140 9.85 12.49 -16.20
CA THR A 140 11.18 13.03 -16.42
C THR A 140 11.09 14.54 -16.38
N THR A 141 11.91 15.15 -15.53
CA THR A 141 12.03 16.60 -15.47
C THR A 141 12.96 17.09 -16.57
N TYR A 142 12.43 17.89 -17.49
CA TYR A 142 13.15 18.55 -18.54
C TYR A 142 13.40 20.02 -18.19
N TYR A 143 14.61 20.47 -18.50
CA TYR A 143 15.06 21.84 -18.34
C TYR A 143 15.25 22.48 -19.71
N TRP A 144 14.96 23.77 -19.82
CA TRP A 144 15.13 24.53 -21.05
C TRP A 144 15.44 26.00 -20.81
N LYS A 145 16.14 26.61 -21.76
CA LYS A 145 16.57 28.01 -21.71
C LYS A 145 16.56 28.60 -23.12
N ILE A 146 16.27 29.89 -23.22
CA ILE A 146 16.27 30.63 -24.47
C ILE A 146 17.36 31.70 -24.46
N THR A 147 18.24 31.69 -25.46
CA THR A 147 19.17 32.80 -25.73
C THR A 147 18.62 33.62 -26.90
N THR A 148 18.44 34.92 -26.69
CA THR A 148 17.89 35.86 -27.68
C THR A 148 19.01 36.66 -28.33
N ALA A 149 18.96 36.88 -29.64
CA ALA A 149 19.89 37.74 -30.36
C ALA A 149 19.17 38.65 -31.35
N ASP A 150 19.60 39.91 -31.42
CA ASP A 150 19.15 40.86 -32.45
C ASP A 150 19.90 40.67 -33.79
N ASN A 151 19.47 41.39 -34.81
CA ASN A 151 20.11 41.45 -36.14
C ASN A 151 21.46 42.18 -36.17
N TYR A 152 21.95 42.66 -35.03
CA TYR A 152 23.27 43.26 -34.81
C TYR A 152 24.19 42.36 -33.97
N ASN A 153 23.75 41.13 -33.68
CA ASN A 153 24.43 40.11 -32.88
C ASN A 153 24.59 40.44 -31.38
N ALA A 154 23.88 41.42 -30.82
CA ALA A 154 23.83 41.56 -29.36
C ALA A 154 22.92 40.47 -28.78
N LYS A 155 23.36 39.84 -27.69
CA LYS A 155 22.71 38.66 -27.12
C LYS A 155 22.30 38.87 -25.68
N THR A 156 21.17 38.27 -25.31
CA THR A 156 20.70 38.18 -23.93
C THR A 156 20.32 36.73 -23.63
N GLU A 157 20.98 36.14 -22.62
CA GLU A 157 20.72 34.79 -22.15
C GLU A 157 19.56 34.77 -21.15
N GLY A 158 18.55 33.93 -21.39
CA GLY A 158 17.37 33.78 -20.53
C GLY A 158 17.63 32.96 -19.26
N THR A 159 16.60 32.86 -18.41
CA THR A 159 16.59 31.98 -17.22
C THR A 159 16.31 30.53 -17.61
N VAL A 160 16.75 29.57 -16.79
CA VAL A 160 16.41 28.15 -16.96
C VAL A 160 14.99 27.92 -16.43
N TRP A 161 14.15 27.31 -17.25
CA TRP A 161 12.81 26.85 -16.90
C TRP A 161 12.78 25.32 -16.89
N SER A 162 11.86 24.72 -16.12
CA SER A 162 11.66 23.28 -16.09
C SER A 162 10.20 22.88 -16.22
N PHE A 163 9.97 21.63 -16.60
CA PHE A 163 8.69 20.94 -16.48
C PHE A 163 8.89 19.43 -16.34
N THR A 164 7.91 18.72 -15.79
CA THR A 164 7.93 17.25 -15.60
C THR A 164 6.80 16.61 -16.39
N THR A 165 7.12 15.57 -17.15
CA THR A 165 6.15 14.78 -17.91
C THR A 165 5.34 13.85 -17.00
N GLY A 166 4.08 13.57 -17.36
CA GLY A 166 3.23 12.60 -16.64
C GLY A 166 3.44 11.14 -17.08
N ASN A 167 2.66 10.22 -16.53
CA ASN A 167 2.62 8.81 -16.96
C ASN A 167 2.13 8.65 -18.42
N SER A 168 2.48 7.54 -19.07
CA SER A 168 1.95 7.15 -20.38
C SER A 168 0.99 5.97 -20.25
N PRO A 169 -0.12 5.93 -21.01
CA PRO A 169 -0.96 4.74 -21.06
C PRO A 169 -0.24 3.60 -21.81
N PRO A 170 -0.61 2.34 -21.54
CA PRO A 170 -0.03 1.19 -22.22
C PRO A 170 -0.34 1.16 -23.72
N GLU A 171 0.45 0.42 -24.50
CA GLU A 171 0.19 0.28 -25.93
C GLU A 171 -1.07 -0.57 -26.19
N ALA A 172 -1.83 -0.20 -27.23
CA ALA A 172 -3.08 -0.89 -27.57
C ALA A 172 -2.84 -2.38 -27.82
N PRO A 173 -3.60 -3.30 -27.17
CA PRO A 173 -3.54 -4.72 -27.44
C PRO A 173 -3.81 -5.03 -28.92
N ASN A 174 -3.12 -6.03 -29.48
CA ASN A 174 -3.35 -6.49 -30.85
C ASN A 174 -3.93 -7.92 -30.90
N PRO A 175 -5.26 -8.07 -31.01
CA PRO A 175 -5.94 -9.35 -31.22
C PRO A 175 -5.50 -10.08 -32.49
N TYR A 176 -5.30 -11.40 -32.42
CA TYR A 176 -4.98 -12.20 -33.60
C TYR A 176 -5.70 -13.56 -33.69
N SER A 177 -6.36 -14.03 -32.62
CA SER A 177 -7.19 -15.24 -32.65
C SER A 177 -8.37 -15.13 -31.67
N PRO A 178 -9.58 -15.55 -32.03
CA PRO A 178 -10.04 -15.80 -33.39
C PRO A 178 -9.87 -14.57 -34.29
N GLN A 179 -9.66 -14.77 -35.58
CA GLN A 179 -9.60 -13.65 -36.52
C GLN A 179 -10.97 -12.97 -36.64
N LEU A 180 -10.99 -11.69 -37.02
CA LEU A 180 -12.23 -10.93 -37.22
C LEU A 180 -13.15 -11.67 -38.20
N GLN A 181 -14.39 -11.91 -37.77
CA GLN A 181 -15.43 -12.67 -38.49
C GLN A 181 -15.05 -14.13 -38.80
N ALA A 182 -14.18 -14.74 -38.01
CA ALA A 182 -13.89 -16.17 -38.12
C ALA A 182 -15.12 -17.01 -37.82
N ASN A 183 -15.15 -18.23 -38.38
CA ASN A 183 -16.08 -19.28 -37.96
C ASN A 183 -15.33 -20.24 -37.02
N VAL A 184 -15.82 -20.40 -35.80
CA VAL A 184 -15.25 -21.31 -34.80
C VAL A 184 -16.08 -22.59 -34.82
N GLY A 185 -15.40 -23.72 -34.99
CA GLY A 185 -16.04 -25.02 -35.19
C GLY A 185 -16.36 -25.81 -33.93
N TYR A 186 -16.05 -25.27 -32.75
CA TYR A 186 -16.20 -25.94 -31.46
C TYR A 186 -16.92 -25.01 -30.49
N PRO A 187 -17.60 -25.53 -29.45
CA PRO A 187 -18.24 -24.71 -28.43
C PRO A 187 -17.23 -24.05 -27.47
N TYR A 188 -15.96 -23.96 -27.85
CA TYR A 188 -14.92 -23.25 -27.12
C TYR A 188 -13.87 -22.71 -28.09
N THR A 189 -13.15 -21.66 -27.67
CA THR A 189 -12.00 -21.13 -28.40
C THR A 189 -11.05 -20.38 -27.48
N LEU A 190 -9.82 -20.14 -27.96
CA LEU A 190 -8.84 -19.30 -27.28
C LEU A 190 -8.84 -17.91 -27.91
N LEU A 191 -9.26 -16.91 -27.13
CA LEU A 191 -8.99 -15.50 -27.44
C LEU A 191 -7.51 -15.25 -27.19
N ARG A 192 -6.81 -14.65 -28.15
CA ARG A 192 -5.37 -14.39 -28.09
C ARG A 192 -5.04 -13.02 -28.68
N TRP A 193 -4.18 -12.30 -27.98
CA TRP A 193 -3.67 -10.99 -28.37
C TRP A 193 -2.18 -10.89 -28.08
N SER A 194 -1.50 -9.86 -28.59
CA SER A 194 -0.17 -9.50 -28.13
C SER A 194 -0.24 -8.33 -27.16
N GLY A 195 0.47 -8.46 -26.03
CA GLY A 195 0.79 -7.37 -25.12
C GLY A 195 1.92 -6.56 -25.70
N ASN A 196 1.65 -5.32 -26.10
CA ASN A 196 2.64 -4.47 -26.76
C ASN A 196 3.50 -3.66 -25.76
N GLY A 197 3.33 -3.91 -24.46
CA GLY A 197 4.10 -3.26 -23.41
C GLY A 197 3.62 -1.85 -23.10
N ASP A 198 4.32 -1.20 -22.18
CA ASP A 198 4.11 0.19 -21.81
C ASP A 198 5.36 0.97 -22.23
N PRO A 199 5.22 2.21 -22.72
CA PRO A 199 6.37 3.11 -22.89
C PRO A 199 7.27 3.23 -21.65
N ASN A 200 6.72 2.96 -20.46
CA ASN A 200 7.38 2.88 -19.17
C ASN A 200 7.80 1.43 -18.87
N PRO A 201 9.11 1.12 -18.84
CA PRO A 201 9.58 -0.25 -18.65
C PRO A 201 9.39 -0.82 -17.24
N ASN A 202 8.96 0.01 -16.28
CA ASN A 202 8.68 -0.40 -14.90
C ASN A 202 7.18 -0.61 -14.64
N ASP A 203 6.32 -0.29 -15.62
CA ASP A 203 4.88 -0.40 -15.46
C ASP A 203 4.45 -1.83 -15.79
N HIS A 204 3.62 -2.39 -14.92
CA HIS A 204 3.02 -3.70 -15.11
C HIS A 204 1.68 -3.54 -15.81
N ILE A 205 1.38 -4.43 -16.77
CA ILE A 205 0.16 -4.36 -17.57
C ILE A 205 -0.73 -5.53 -17.25
N LEU A 206 -1.96 -5.21 -16.91
CA LEU A 206 -3.06 -6.16 -16.79
C LEU A 206 -4.07 -5.90 -17.92
N TYR A 207 -4.91 -6.90 -18.21
CA TYR A 207 -5.90 -6.81 -19.26
C TYR A 207 -7.32 -6.90 -18.71
N THR A 208 -8.15 -5.99 -19.18
CA THR A 208 -9.61 -6.13 -19.11
C THR A 208 -10.11 -6.74 -20.41
N VAL A 209 -10.80 -7.87 -20.33
CA VAL A 209 -11.44 -8.56 -21.45
C VAL A 209 -12.93 -8.26 -21.41
N ARG A 210 -13.47 -7.86 -22.55
CA ARG A 210 -14.92 -7.78 -22.80
C ARG A 210 -15.31 -8.87 -23.77
N PHE A 211 -16.37 -9.61 -23.50
CA PHE A 211 -16.81 -10.74 -24.31
C PHE A 211 -18.32 -10.92 -24.21
N GLY A 212 -19.01 -11.18 -25.33
CA GLY A 212 -20.43 -11.51 -25.32
C GLY A 212 -21.08 -11.46 -26.71
N THR A 213 -22.40 -11.47 -26.79
CA THR A 213 -23.15 -11.53 -28.06
C THR A 213 -23.55 -10.16 -28.63
N SER A 214 -23.26 -9.08 -27.88
CA SER A 214 -23.52 -7.69 -28.27
C SER A 214 -22.33 -7.07 -29.01
N PRO A 215 -22.55 -6.27 -30.08
CA PRO A 215 -21.48 -5.51 -30.75
C PRO A 215 -20.70 -4.57 -29.85
N ASN A 216 -21.31 -4.14 -28.73
CA ASN A 216 -20.59 -3.57 -27.59
C ASN A 216 -20.53 -4.66 -26.52
N PRO A 217 -19.44 -5.46 -26.48
CA PRO A 217 -19.38 -6.62 -25.59
C PRO A 217 -19.36 -6.17 -24.12
N PRO A 218 -20.08 -6.86 -23.22
CA PRO A 218 -20.03 -6.59 -21.79
C PRO A 218 -18.64 -6.94 -21.22
N LEU A 219 -18.37 -6.46 -20.01
CA LEU A 219 -17.20 -6.87 -19.24
C LEU A 219 -17.23 -8.39 -19.02
N TYR A 220 -16.08 -9.04 -19.17
CA TYR A 220 -15.92 -10.48 -18.97
C TYR A 220 -14.94 -10.77 -17.84
N ILE A 221 -13.79 -10.08 -17.80
CA ILE A 221 -12.81 -10.18 -16.70
C ILE A 221 -11.89 -8.95 -16.67
N THR A 222 -11.41 -8.55 -15.50
CA THR A 222 -10.35 -7.54 -15.30
C THR A 222 -9.07 -8.19 -14.76
N ASP A 223 -8.00 -7.40 -14.62
CA ASP A 223 -6.76 -7.82 -13.94
C ASP A 223 -6.09 -9.09 -14.48
N TRP A 224 -6.39 -9.41 -15.73
CA TRP A 224 -5.90 -10.62 -16.37
C TRP A 224 -4.44 -10.43 -16.81
N SER A 225 -3.53 -11.27 -16.33
CA SER A 225 -2.08 -11.15 -16.60
C SER A 225 -1.61 -11.86 -17.87
N SER A 226 -2.41 -12.80 -18.39
CA SER A 226 -2.05 -13.60 -19.57
C SER A 226 -2.47 -12.92 -20.88
N THR A 227 -1.84 -13.29 -22.00
CA THR A 227 -2.17 -12.76 -23.35
C THR A 227 -3.13 -13.67 -24.12
N TYR A 228 -3.79 -14.57 -23.42
CA TYR A 228 -4.82 -15.45 -23.94
C TYR A 228 -5.84 -15.77 -22.86
N ILE A 229 -7.06 -16.10 -23.25
CA ILE A 229 -8.10 -16.67 -22.38
C ILE A 229 -8.93 -17.69 -23.17
N LYS A 230 -9.28 -18.82 -22.53
CA LYS A 230 -10.19 -19.81 -23.13
C LYS A 230 -11.61 -19.39 -22.80
N VAL A 231 -12.43 -19.19 -23.82
CA VAL A 231 -13.89 -19.05 -23.70
C VAL A 231 -14.53 -20.36 -24.12
N SER A 232 -15.50 -20.85 -23.36
CA SER A 232 -16.16 -22.15 -23.57
C SER A 232 -17.69 -21.98 -23.56
N ARG A 233 -18.44 -23.06 -23.80
CA ARG A 233 -19.91 -23.08 -23.86
C ARG A 233 -20.51 -22.07 -24.83
N LEU A 234 -19.82 -21.87 -25.95
CA LEU A 234 -20.26 -20.97 -27.00
C LEU A 234 -21.43 -21.61 -27.74
N SER A 235 -22.59 -20.95 -27.71
CA SER A 235 -23.80 -21.41 -28.36
C SER A 235 -23.60 -21.47 -29.87
N ALA A 236 -24.02 -22.58 -30.47
CA ALA A 236 -24.07 -22.73 -31.91
C ALA A 236 -25.07 -21.72 -32.52
N GLY A 237 -24.87 -21.35 -33.77
CA GLY A 237 -25.67 -20.33 -34.47
C GLY A 237 -25.46 -18.89 -33.99
N THR A 238 -24.53 -18.64 -33.05
CA THR A 238 -24.37 -17.35 -32.37
C THR A 238 -23.12 -16.60 -32.84
N THR A 239 -23.23 -15.27 -32.91
CA THR A 239 -22.09 -14.36 -33.14
C THR A 239 -21.64 -13.76 -31.81
N TYR A 240 -20.35 -13.88 -31.53
CA TYR A 240 -19.70 -13.31 -30.36
C TYR A 240 -18.79 -12.15 -30.75
N TYR A 241 -18.71 -11.16 -29.87
CA TYR A 241 -17.87 -9.98 -29.96
C TYR A 241 -16.96 -9.91 -28.75
N TRP A 242 -15.76 -9.39 -28.94
CA TRP A 242 -14.80 -9.26 -27.85
C TRP A 242 -13.85 -8.10 -28.04
N GLN A 243 -13.34 -7.57 -26.93
CA GLN A 243 -12.41 -6.44 -26.91
C GLN A 243 -11.44 -6.62 -25.75
N ILE A 244 -10.19 -6.21 -25.94
CA ILE A 244 -9.16 -6.23 -24.90
C ILE A 244 -8.77 -4.79 -24.59
N ILE A 245 -8.70 -4.44 -23.32
CA ILE A 245 -8.23 -3.15 -22.81
C ILE A 245 -6.97 -3.43 -21.98
N ALA A 246 -5.86 -2.78 -22.30
CA ALA A 246 -4.66 -2.84 -21.47
C ALA A 246 -4.76 -1.75 -20.39
N VAL A 247 -4.40 -2.09 -19.16
CA VAL A 247 -4.41 -1.20 -17.99
C VAL A 247 -3.02 -1.27 -17.34
N ASP A 248 -2.41 -0.11 -17.07
CA ASP A 248 -1.15 -0.06 -16.32
C ASP A 248 -1.40 -0.01 -14.80
N ASN A 249 -0.35 -0.19 -14.01
CA ASN A 249 -0.36 -0.10 -12.55
C ASN A 249 -0.62 1.32 -12.01
N HIS A 250 -0.88 2.30 -12.88
CA HIS A 250 -1.25 3.67 -12.55
C HIS A 250 -2.69 4.01 -13.00
N GLY A 251 -3.45 3.02 -13.48
CA GLY A 251 -4.86 3.14 -13.86
C GLY A 251 -5.10 3.79 -15.23
N LEU A 252 -4.07 3.95 -16.07
CA LEU A 252 -4.27 4.40 -17.45
C LEU A 252 -4.60 3.22 -18.37
N GLU A 253 -5.56 3.45 -19.26
CA GLU A 253 -6.10 2.39 -20.11
C GLU A 253 -5.92 2.68 -21.60
N THR A 254 -5.67 1.63 -22.38
CA THR A 254 -5.76 1.67 -23.84
C THR A 254 -6.61 0.54 -24.38
N GLN A 255 -7.64 0.90 -25.13
CA GLN A 255 -8.58 -0.05 -25.75
C GLN A 255 -8.06 -0.59 -27.09
N GLY A 256 -8.11 -1.90 -27.25
CA GLY A 256 -7.93 -2.61 -28.52
C GLY A 256 -9.18 -2.57 -29.41
N PRO A 257 -9.09 -3.07 -30.65
CA PRO A 257 -10.23 -3.14 -31.56
C PRO A 257 -11.28 -4.16 -31.08
N ILE A 258 -12.55 -3.91 -31.40
CA ILE A 258 -13.62 -4.90 -31.22
C ILE A 258 -13.50 -5.95 -32.32
N MET A 259 -13.38 -7.20 -31.90
CA MET A 259 -13.28 -8.39 -32.72
C MET A 259 -14.61 -9.15 -32.68
N SER A 260 -14.83 -10.04 -33.65
CA SER A 260 -16.00 -10.92 -33.64
C SER A 260 -15.69 -12.27 -34.27
N PHE A 261 -16.46 -13.29 -33.91
CA PHE A 261 -16.49 -14.59 -34.58
C PHE A 261 -17.90 -15.18 -34.49
N SER A 262 -18.17 -16.24 -35.25
CA SER A 262 -19.47 -16.92 -35.26
C SER A 262 -19.28 -18.42 -35.12
N ILE A 263 -20.34 -19.10 -34.71
CA ILE A 263 -20.43 -20.56 -34.70
C ILE A 263 -21.60 -20.96 -35.59
N SER A 264 -21.36 -21.84 -36.55
CA SER A 264 -22.42 -22.35 -37.44
C SER A 264 -23.25 -23.42 -36.76
N ASP A 265 -24.57 -23.36 -36.96
CA ASP A 265 -25.58 -24.33 -36.55
C ASP A 265 -26.64 -24.39 -37.66
N SER A 266 -26.59 -25.41 -38.49
CA SER A 266 -27.35 -25.51 -39.74
C SER A 266 -28.75 -26.07 -39.54
N ASP A 267 -29.01 -26.81 -38.45
CA ASP A 267 -30.31 -27.42 -38.14
C ASP A 267 -30.97 -26.90 -36.84
N GLY A 268 -30.27 -26.08 -36.08
CA GLY A 268 -30.78 -25.35 -34.92
C GLY A 268 -30.94 -26.20 -33.68
N ASP A 269 -30.15 -27.26 -33.52
CA ASP A 269 -30.22 -28.16 -32.37
C ASP A 269 -29.25 -27.80 -31.23
N GLY A 270 -28.42 -26.78 -31.44
CA GLY A 270 -27.48 -26.26 -30.45
C GLY A 270 -26.05 -26.80 -30.56
N MET A 271 -25.77 -27.71 -31.50
CA MET A 271 -24.42 -28.21 -31.76
C MET A 271 -23.74 -27.49 -32.94
N PRO A 272 -22.42 -27.29 -32.93
CA PRO A 272 -21.72 -26.69 -34.07
C PRO A 272 -21.55 -27.65 -35.27
N ASP A 273 -21.83 -27.18 -36.49
CA ASP A 273 -21.74 -27.98 -37.74
C ASP A 273 -20.41 -28.73 -37.91
N GLN A 274 -19.31 -28.11 -37.50
CA GLN A 274 -17.97 -28.69 -37.64
C GLN A 274 -17.70 -29.73 -36.55
N TRP A 275 -18.23 -29.54 -35.35
CA TRP A 275 -18.11 -30.48 -34.24
C TRP A 275 -18.88 -31.76 -34.58
N GLU A 276 -20.12 -31.64 -35.06
CA GLU A 276 -20.94 -32.78 -35.47
C GLU A 276 -20.26 -33.63 -36.55
N GLN A 277 -19.67 -32.98 -37.57
CA GLN A 277 -18.89 -33.67 -38.61
C GLN A 277 -17.69 -34.42 -38.04
N ASP A 278 -17.00 -33.85 -37.06
CA ASP A 278 -15.81 -34.46 -36.48
C ASP A 278 -16.16 -35.70 -35.64
N PHE A 279 -17.35 -35.73 -35.01
CA PHE A 279 -17.82 -36.83 -34.17
C PHE A 279 -18.80 -37.80 -34.84
N GLY A 280 -19.18 -37.54 -36.09
CA GLY A 280 -19.97 -38.46 -36.92
C GLY A 280 -21.49 -38.29 -36.81
N LEU A 281 -21.95 -37.13 -36.30
CA LEU A 281 -23.33 -36.67 -36.32
C LEU A 281 -23.64 -35.98 -37.66
N ASP A 282 -24.91 -35.67 -37.94
CA ASP A 282 -25.35 -35.04 -39.19
C ASP A 282 -25.74 -33.56 -38.98
N PRO A 283 -24.93 -32.58 -39.43
CA PRO A 283 -25.17 -31.13 -39.25
C PRO A 283 -26.47 -30.56 -39.82
N PHE A 284 -27.32 -31.40 -40.39
CA PHE A 284 -28.58 -31.02 -41.02
C PHE A 284 -29.77 -31.76 -40.40
N ALA A 285 -29.56 -32.51 -39.31
CA ALA A 285 -30.56 -33.31 -38.63
C ALA A 285 -30.50 -33.08 -37.11
N ASN A 286 -31.54 -32.45 -36.56
CA ASN A 286 -31.67 -32.14 -35.14
C ASN A 286 -31.59 -33.42 -34.28
N ASP A 287 -30.40 -33.73 -33.79
CA ASP A 287 -30.05 -34.92 -33.03
C ASP A 287 -29.31 -34.59 -31.73
N GLY A 288 -29.21 -33.32 -31.36
CA GLY A 288 -28.64 -32.84 -30.09
C GLY A 288 -29.28 -33.43 -28.84
N GLY A 289 -30.57 -33.79 -28.88
CA GLY A 289 -31.27 -34.46 -27.77
C GLY A 289 -31.17 -36.00 -27.78
N GLU A 290 -30.58 -36.59 -28.82
CA GLU A 290 -30.33 -38.03 -28.90
C GLU A 290 -29.05 -38.40 -28.12
N ASP A 291 -28.88 -39.69 -27.84
CA ASP A 291 -27.74 -40.26 -27.11
C ASP A 291 -27.09 -41.31 -28.02
N LEU A 292 -26.03 -40.90 -28.72
CA LEU A 292 -25.41 -41.69 -29.80
C LEU A 292 -24.73 -42.97 -29.28
N ASP A 293 -24.17 -42.96 -28.07
CA ASP A 293 -23.42 -44.08 -27.50
C ASP A 293 -24.13 -44.86 -26.37
N GLN A 294 -25.32 -44.40 -25.99
CA GLN A 294 -26.22 -45.00 -25.00
C GLN A 294 -25.59 -45.06 -23.61
N ASP A 295 -24.99 -43.95 -23.18
CA ASP A 295 -24.47 -43.76 -21.83
C ASP A 295 -25.41 -42.97 -20.91
N GLY A 296 -26.44 -42.31 -21.46
CA GLY A 296 -27.46 -41.57 -20.74
C GLY A 296 -27.35 -40.05 -20.83
N VAL A 297 -26.41 -39.50 -21.61
CA VAL A 297 -26.22 -38.07 -21.84
C VAL A 297 -26.45 -37.78 -23.31
N SER A 298 -27.08 -36.64 -23.57
CA SER A 298 -27.41 -36.23 -24.92
C SER A 298 -26.18 -35.67 -25.65
N ASN A 299 -26.11 -35.86 -26.97
CA ASN A 299 -25.05 -35.36 -27.85
C ASN A 299 -24.74 -33.86 -27.61
N LEU A 300 -25.77 -33.03 -27.39
CA LEU A 300 -25.62 -31.59 -27.12
C LEU A 300 -24.85 -31.32 -25.82
N LEU A 301 -25.14 -32.08 -24.78
CA LEU A 301 -24.51 -31.93 -23.47
C LEU A 301 -23.05 -32.40 -23.53
N GLU A 302 -22.73 -33.41 -24.32
CA GLU A 302 -21.35 -33.81 -24.60
C GLU A 302 -20.60 -32.75 -25.41
N CYS A 303 -21.28 -32.17 -26.40
CA CYS A 303 -20.77 -31.06 -27.19
C CYS A 303 -20.34 -29.89 -26.28
N LEU A 304 -21.26 -29.39 -25.46
CA LEU A 304 -21.02 -28.26 -24.55
C LEU A 304 -19.90 -28.54 -23.54
N ASN A 305 -19.73 -29.80 -23.14
CA ASN A 305 -18.69 -30.22 -22.18
C ASN A 305 -17.37 -30.66 -22.84
N GLY A 306 -17.33 -30.76 -24.16
CA GLY A 306 -16.15 -31.20 -24.93
C GLY A 306 -15.82 -32.68 -24.77
N THR A 307 -16.81 -33.54 -24.47
CA THR A 307 -16.70 -35.00 -24.49
C THR A 307 -17.08 -35.57 -25.86
N GLU A 308 -16.80 -36.85 -26.12
CA GLU A 308 -16.98 -37.46 -27.44
C GLU A 308 -18.30 -38.27 -27.52
N PRO A 309 -19.30 -37.89 -28.33
CA PRO A 309 -20.62 -38.52 -28.36
C PRO A 309 -20.67 -39.93 -28.92
N ASN A 310 -19.54 -40.42 -29.40
CA ASN A 310 -19.41 -41.75 -29.98
C ASN A 310 -18.59 -42.70 -29.10
N GLN A 311 -18.21 -42.27 -27.90
CA GLN A 311 -17.43 -43.06 -26.96
C GLN A 311 -18.11 -43.16 -25.62
N LYS A 312 -18.69 -44.34 -25.37
CA LYS A 312 -19.33 -44.69 -24.10
C LYS A 312 -18.41 -44.34 -22.92
N GLN A 313 -18.66 -43.20 -22.31
CA GLN A 313 -17.86 -42.66 -21.24
C GLN A 313 -18.68 -42.83 -19.97
N ASP A 314 -18.41 -43.87 -19.16
CA ASP A 314 -18.89 -43.88 -17.77
C ASP A 314 -18.35 -42.55 -17.16
N TYR A 315 -19.22 -41.55 -16.97
CA TYR A 315 -18.87 -40.13 -17.01
C TYR A 315 -17.60 -39.73 -16.25
N PRO A 316 -16.86 -38.70 -16.72
CA PRO A 316 -16.02 -37.93 -15.82
C PRO A 316 -16.90 -37.36 -14.70
N SER A 317 -16.40 -37.40 -13.47
CA SER A 317 -17.02 -36.94 -12.22
C SER A 317 -17.49 -35.47 -12.18
N SER A 318 -17.48 -34.75 -13.30
CA SER A 318 -17.73 -33.30 -13.41
C SER A 318 -19.21 -32.92 -13.60
N LEU A 319 -20.10 -33.80 -14.03
CA LEU A 319 -21.54 -33.46 -14.23
C LEU A 319 -22.50 -34.04 -13.17
N ILE A 320 -22.03 -35.04 -12.43
CA ILE A 320 -22.79 -35.73 -11.36
C ILE A 320 -22.38 -35.15 -10.02
N GLU A 321 -23.30 -34.77 -9.15
CA GLU A 321 -22.90 -34.60 -7.74
C GLU A 321 -22.74 -35.98 -7.11
N GLY A 322 -21.50 -36.42 -6.99
CA GLY A 322 -21.10 -37.60 -6.21
C GLY A 322 -20.31 -37.24 -4.95
N PHE A 323 -20.19 -35.95 -4.61
CA PHE A 323 -19.43 -35.46 -3.46
C PHE A 323 -17.92 -35.80 -3.49
N GLU A 324 -17.42 -36.19 -4.67
CA GLU A 324 -16.02 -36.61 -4.89
C GLU A 324 -15.01 -35.46 -4.77
N THR A 325 -15.47 -34.21 -4.70
CA THR A 325 -14.63 -33.05 -4.32
C THR A 325 -14.25 -33.08 -2.84
N GLY A 326 -14.84 -33.98 -2.05
CA GLY A 326 -14.66 -34.05 -0.60
C GLY A 326 -15.35 -32.90 0.16
N ASN A 327 -16.16 -32.09 -0.52
CA ASN A 327 -16.86 -30.94 0.05
C ASN A 327 -18.17 -30.65 -0.72
N PHE A 328 -18.92 -29.65 -0.27
CA PHE A 328 -20.16 -29.19 -0.91
C PHE A 328 -19.95 -27.98 -1.84
N LYS A 329 -18.77 -27.81 -2.47
CA LYS A 329 -18.48 -26.61 -3.31
C LYS A 329 -18.88 -26.76 -4.78
N LYS A 330 -19.24 -27.96 -5.25
CA LYS A 330 -19.55 -28.21 -6.67
C LYS A 330 -20.89 -27.59 -7.11
N TYR A 331 -21.85 -27.52 -6.19
CA TYR A 331 -23.11 -26.81 -6.35
C TYR A 331 -23.28 -25.89 -5.15
N HIS A 332 -24.09 -24.83 -5.28
CA HIS A 332 -24.42 -23.98 -4.13
C HIS A 332 -25.40 -24.73 -3.22
N TRP A 333 -24.84 -25.46 -2.26
CA TRP A 333 -25.58 -26.24 -1.28
C TRP A 333 -25.92 -25.39 -0.07
N ARG A 334 -27.21 -25.26 0.24
CA ARG A 334 -27.68 -24.68 1.49
C ARG A 334 -28.04 -25.75 2.49
N GLN A 335 -27.55 -25.58 3.71
CA GLN A 335 -27.80 -26.47 4.82
C GLN A 335 -28.59 -25.73 5.89
N THR A 336 -29.77 -26.24 6.23
CA THR A 336 -30.68 -25.54 7.14
C THR A 336 -31.27 -26.53 8.14
N GLY A 337 -30.52 -26.84 9.18
CA GLY A 337 -30.93 -27.83 10.17
C GLY A 337 -30.46 -27.49 11.56
N SER A 338 -30.71 -28.40 12.49
CA SER A 338 -30.05 -28.38 13.79
C SER A 338 -28.56 -28.72 13.67
N LYS A 339 -28.17 -29.42 12.61
CA LYS A 339 -26.80 -29.76 12.21
C LYS A 339 -26.71 -29.91 10.70
N ASP A 340 -25.51 -29.74 10.18
CA ASP A 340 -25.21 -29.85 8.75
C ASP A 340 -24.89 -31.29 8.33
N TRP A 341 -25.24 -31.62 7.10
CA TRP A 341 -24.77 -32.80 6.39
C TRP A 341 -23.25 -32.75 6.24
N ILE A 342 -22.66 -33.93 6.15
CA ILE A 342 -21.22 -34.11 6.00
C ILE A 342 -20.94 -34.89 4.71
N VAL A 343 -19.82 -34.58 4.05
CA VAL A 343 -19.27 -35.43 3.00
C VAL A 343 -18.47 -36.54 3.68
N SER A 344 -18.91 -37.78 3.48
CA SER A 344 -18.45 -38.94 4.25
C SER A 344 -17.85 -40.00 3.34
N PRO A 345 -16.67 -40.55 3.67
CA PRO A 345 -16.14 -41.73 3.00
C PRO A 345 -16.76 -43.04 3.50
N ALA A 346 -17.71 -42.97 4.44
CA ALA A 346 -18.35 -44.13 5.03
C ALA A 346 -19.49 -44.64 4.13
N HIS A 347 -19.22 -45.73 3.41
CA HIS A 347 -20.17 -46.43 2.55
C HIS A 347 -20.74 -45.59 1.38
N PRO A 348 -19.90 -45.00 0.52
CA PRO A 348 -20.37 -44.40 -0.72
C PRO A 348 -20.97 -45.47 -1.65
N TYR A 349 -21.92 -45.09 -2.51
CA TYR A 349 -22.45 -45.98 -3.53
C TYR A 349 -21.38 -46.26 -4.59
N THR A 350 -20.68 -45.21 -5.01
CA THR A 350 -19.51 -45.27 -5.90
C THR A 350 -18.48 -44.22 -5.50
N GLY A 351 -17.23 -44.37 -5.94
CA GLY A 351 -16.21 -43.38 -5.63
C GLY A 351 -15.73 -43.44 -4.18
N ALA A 352 -15.22 -42.31 -3.68
CA ALA A 352 -14.64 -42.17 -2.35
C ALA A 352 -15.59 -41.54 -1.34
N TYR A 353 -16.62 -40.81 -1.78
CA TYR A 353 -17.43 -39.97 -0.90
C TYR A 353 -18.93 -40.06 -1.21
N SER A 354 -19.76 -39.70 -0.23
CA SER A 354 -21.22 -39.51 -0.37
C SER A 354 -21.68 -38.47 0.65
N ALA A 355 -22.85 -37.87 0.47
CA ALA A 355 -23.43 -37.01 1.51
C ALA A 355 -24.10 -37.87 2.58
N GLU A 356 -23.77 -37.64 3.85
CA GLU A 356 -24.34 -38.34 5.00
C GLU A 356 -25.01 -37.34 5.94
N SER A 357 -26.24 -37.67 6.37
CA SER A 357 -26.95 -36.85 7.36
C SER A 357 -26.22 -36.93 8.72
N PRO A 358 -26.18 -35.84 9.49
CA PRO A 358 -25.49 -35.81 10.78
C PRO A 358 -26.23 -36.65 11.84
N THR A 359 -25.51 -37.03 12.90
CA THR A 359 -26.13 -37.55 14.11
C THR A 359 -26.89 -36.43 14.83
N ILE A 360 -28.22 -36.51 14.80
CA ILE A 360 -29.16 -35.53 15.39
C ILE A 360 -29.99 -36.13 16.53
N GLU A 361 -30.43 -35.29 17.47
CA GLU A 361 -31.27 -35.67 18.62
C GLU A 361 -32.77 -35.68 18.27
N ASP A 362 -33.60 -36.14 19.21
CA ASP A 362 -35.05 -36.22 19.09
C ASP A 362 -35.67 -34.86 18.69
N ASN A 363 -36.55 -34.87 17.67
CA ASN A 363 -37.22 -33.69 17.09
C ASN A 363 -36.29 -32.68 16.39
N GLN A 364 -35.05 -33.05 16.11
CA GLN A 364 -34.16 -32.26 15.25
C GLN A 364 -34.30 -32.67 13.79
N SER A 365 -33.77 -31.85 12.88
CA SER A 365 -33.69 -32.16 11.45
C SER A 365 -32.42 -31.62 10.83
N ALA A 366 -31.95 -32.27 9.78
CA ALA A 366 -30.90 -31.76 8.90
C ALA A 366 -31.47 -31.58 7.50
N VAL A 367 -31.17 -30.46 6.85
CA VAL A 367 -31.66 -30.13 5.50
C VAL A 367 -30.46 -29.89 4.61
N LEU A 368 -30.52 -30.46 3.40
CA LEU A 368 -29.59 -30.19 2.31
C LEU A 368 -30.43 -29.77 1.09
N GLN A 369 -30.16 -28.60 0.52
CA GLN A 369 -30.93 -28.10 -0.63
C GLN A 369 -30.06 -27.33 -1.62
N THR A 370 -30.48 -27.28 -2.87
CA THR A 370 -29.87 -26.43 -3.91
C THR A 370 -30.91 -26.02 -4.96
N THR A 371 -30.61 -25.00 -5.75
CA THR A 371 -31.47 -24.50 -6.84
C THR A 371 -30.74 -24.61 -8.17
N ILE A 372 -31.45 -25.09 -9.19
CA ILE A 372 -30.93 -25.35 -10.54
C ILE A 372 -31.94 -24.88 -11.58
N VAL A 373 -31.50 -24.36 -12.73
CA VAL A 373 -32.37 -24.21 -13.89
C VAL A 373 -32.55 -25.56 -14.59
N ALA A 374 -33.72 -26.16 -14.39
CA ALA A 374 -34.02 -27.45 -14.99
C ALA A 374 -34.28 -27.34 -16.50
N ASP A 375 -33.76 -28.29 -17.30
CA ASP A 375 -33.97 -28.42 -18.75
C ASP A 375 -35.21 -29.25 -19.12
N GLY A 376 -35.80 -29.94 -18.14
CA GLY A 376 -36.97 -30.80 -18.29
C GLY A 376 -36.68 -32.30 -18.30
N SER A 377 -35.43 -32.70 -18.10
CA SER A 377 -35.03 -34.09 -17.85
C SER A 377 -35.42 -34.56 -16.44
N ASP A 378 -35.28 -35.86 -16.18
CA ASP A 378 -35.57 -36.44 -14.86
C ASP A 378 -34.41 -36.19 -13.89
N LEU A 379 -34.72 -35.83 -12.64
CA LEU A 379 -33.76 -35.90 -11.54
C LEU A 379 -33.60 -37.37 -11.12
N VAL A 380 -32.35 -37.80 -10.97
CA VAL A 380 -32.01 -39.15 -10.48
C VAL A 380 -31.03 -39.03 -9.32
N PHE A 381 -31.20 -39.84 -8.26
CA PHE A 381 -30.18 -39.99 -7.23
C PHE A 381 -30.24 -41.37 -6.57
N TYR A 382 -29.16 -41.75 -5.91
CA TYR A 382 -29.08 -42.96 -5.11
C TYR A 382 -29.10 -42.59 -3.63
N TYR A 383 -29.85 -43.33 -2.84
CA TYR A 383 -29.89 -43.11 -1.40
C TYR A 383 -29.90 -44.42 -0.63
N THR A 384 -29.42 -44.36 0.60
CA THR A 384 -29.61 -45.41 1.59
C THR A 384 -30.06 -44.79 2.91
N LEU A 385 -30.77 -45.57 3.72
CA LEU A 385 -31.32 -45.14 4.99
C LEU A 385 -31.16 -46.27 6.00
N SER A 386 -30.67 -45.92 7.17
CA SER A 386 -30.53 -46.82 8.31
C SER A 386 -31.28 -46.22 9.49
N SER A 387 -32.59 -46.40 9.51
CA SER A 387 -33.48 -45.87 10.56
C SER A 387 -34.50 -46.90 11.05
N GLU A 388 -35.19 -46.57 12.13
CA GLU A 388 -36.39 -47.28 12.54
C GLU A 388 -37.54 -47.11 11.52
N GLN A 389 -38.26 -48.19 11.25
CA GLN A 389 -39.39 -48.16 10.32
C GLN A 389 -40.52 -47.30 10.88
N ASP A 390 -41.03 -46.37 10.07
CA ASP A 390 -42.10 -45.41 10.38
C ASP A 390 -41.78 -44.45 11.55
N LYS A 391 -40.50 -44.10 11.72
CA LYS A 391 -39.99 -43.28 12.82
C LYS A 391 -39.18 -42.10 12.32
N ASP A 392 -37.98 -42.39 11.83
CA ASP A 392 -37.11 -41.39 11.22
C ASP A 392 -37.31 -41.42 9.72
N TYR A 393 -37.26 -40.24 9.10
CA TYR A 393 -37.60 -40.09 7.70
C TYR A 393 -36.53 -39.33 6.93
N LEU A 394 -36.15 -39.88 5.78
CA LEU A 394 -35.60 -39.10 4.68
C LEU A 394 -36.78 -38.64 3.82
N GLU A 395 -36.92 -37.33 3.64
CA GLU A 395 -37.96 -36.70 2.84
C GLU A 395 -37.32 -35.95 1.67
N PHE A 396 -37.93 -36.04 0.47
CA PHE A 396 -37.46 -35.34 -0.72
C PHE A 396 -38.55 -34.40 -1.28
N TYR A 397 -38.16 -33.16 -1.59
CA TYR A 397 -39.03 -32.08 -2.04
C TYR A 397 -38.51 -31.46 -3.34
N ILE A 398 -39.46 -31.03 -4.19
CA ILE A 398 -39.21 -30.15 -5.33
C ILE A 398 -40.08 -28.90 -5.12
N ASP A 399 -39.49 -27.70 -5.13
CA ASP A 399 -40.17 -26.42 -4.91
C ASP A 399 -41.04 -26.42 -3.63
N ASP A 400 -40.48 -26.91 -2.53
CA ASP A 400 -41.16 -27.13 -1.24
C ASP A 400 -42.36 -28.09 -1.26
N VAL A 401 -42.61 -28.77 -2.37
CA VAL A 401 -43.65 -29.81 -2.48
C VAL A 401 -43.02 -31.18 -2.22
N LEU A 402 -43.50 -31.86 -1.17
CA LEU A 402 -43.07 -33.22 -0.81
C LEU A 402 -43.36 -34.17 -1.96
N GLN A 403 -42.33 -34.79 -2.51
CA GLN A 403 -42.44 -35.83 -3.54
C GLN A 403 -42.57 -37.20 -2.89
N GLU A 404 -41.63 -37.54 -2.00
CA GLU A 404 -41.58 -38.85 -1.37
C GLU A 404 -40.90 -38.81 0.01
N ARG A 405 -41.14 -39.84 0.82
CA ARG A 405 -40.47 -40.05 2.11
C ARG A 405 -40.21 -41.53 2.37
N TRP A 406 -39.09 -41.82 3.01
CA TRP A 406 -38.61 -43.18 3.28
C TRP A 406 -38.23 -43.33 4.75
N SER A 407 -38.41 -44.53 5.29
CA SER A 407 -38.03 -44.94 6.66
C SER A 407 -37.60 -46.41 6.68
N GLY A 408 -36.90 -46.84 7.73
CA GLY A 408 -36.40 -48.21 7.85
C GLY A 408 -34.97 -48.39 7.37
N LEU A 409 -34.56 -49.66 7.27
CA LEU A 409 -33.27 -50.07 6.72
C LEU A 409 -33.40 -50.38 5.22
N SER A 410 -32.59 -49.74 4.39
CA SER A 410 -32.49 -50.02 2.95
C SER A 410 -31.04 -50.24 2.51
N ASP A 411 -30.83 -51.02 1.46
CA ASP A 411 -29.61 -50.91 0.64
C ASP A 411 -29.73 -49.68 -0.28
N TYR A 412 -28.64 -49.28 -0.95
CA TYR A 412 -28.70 -48.20 -1.93
C TYR A 412 -29.77 -48.43 -2.97
N THR A 413 -30.69 -47.48 -3.05
CA THR A 413 -31.89 -47.50 -3.89
C THR A 413 -31.86 -46.30 -4.82
N ARG A 414 -32.25 -46.51 -6.08
CA ARG A 414 -32.33 -45.45 -7.10
C ARG A 414 -33.71 -44.78 -7.07
N ALA A 415 -33.73 -43.47 -6.89
CA ALA A 415 -34.93 -42.63 -7.01
C ALA A 415 -34.93 -41.86 -8.33
N VAL A 416 -36.11 -41.63 -8.92
CA VAL A 416 -36.29 -40.89 -10.18
C VAL A 416 -37.52 -40.01 -10.07
N PHE A 417 -37.37 -38.73 -10.41
CA PHE A 417 -38.45 -37.76 -10.39
C PHE A 417 -38.45 -36.95 -11.68
N SER A 418 -39.60 -36.86 -12.35
CA SER A 418 -39.74 -35.99 -13.50
C SER A 418 -39.81 -34.52 -13.09
N VAL A 419 -39.02 -33.70 -13.76
CA VAL A 419 -38.85 -32.28 -13.41
C VAL A 419 -39.33 -31.41 -14.57
N ALA A 420 -40.12 -30.39 -14.25
CA ALA A 420 -40.54 -29.41 -15.24
C ALA A 420 -39.41 -28.40 -15.48
N PRO A 421 -39.20 -27.93 -16.74
CA PRO A 421 -38.15 -26.97 -17.03
C PRO A 421 -38.34 -25.64 -16.26
N GLY A 422 -37.25 -24.89 -16.14
CA GLY A 422 -37.14 -23.64 -15.38
C GLY A 422 -36.51 -23.83 -14.01
N MET A 423 -36.40 -22.75 -13.23
CA MET A 423 -35.79 -22.77 -11.90
C MET A 423 -36.54 -23.74 -10.97
N ARG A 424 -35.80 -24.65 -10.34
CA ARG A 424 -36.30 -25.63 -9.37
C ARG A 424 -35.40 -25.71 -8.16
N THR A 425 -36.00 -25.80 -6.98
CA THR A 425 -35.28 -26.07 -5.74
C THR A 425 -35.46 -27.53 -5.35
N PHE A 426 -34.35 -28.25 -5.20
CA PHE A 426 -34.30 -29.64 -4.76
C PHE A 426 -33.88 -29.70 -3.30
N LYS A 427 -34.64 -30.41 -2.46
CA LYS A 427 -34.39 -30.43 -1.01
C LYS A 427 -34.55 -31.81 -0.41
N TRP A 428 -33.53 -32.25 0.30
CA TRP A 428 -33.49 -33.46 1.11
C TRP A 428 -33.53 -33.07 2.59
N VAL A 429 -34.41 -33.75 3.34
CA VAL A 429 -34.58 -33.50 4.77
C VAL A 429 -34.50 -34.81 5.52
N TYR A 430 -33.57 -34.92 6.45
CA TYR A 430 -33.55 -36.00 7.43
C TYR A 430 -34.17 -35.51 8.75
N ARG A 431 -35.18 -36.22 9.26
CA ARG A 431 -35.90 -35.89 10.50
C ARG A 431 -35.94 -37.07 11.45
N LYS A 432 -35.72 -36.80 12.74
CA LYS A 432 -35.83 -37.79 13.80
C LYS A 432 -37.10 -37.60 14.63
N ASP A 433 -37.83 -38.68 14.92
CA ASP A 433 -38.94 -38.64 15.89
C ASP A 433 -38.45 -38.88 17.34
N GLY A 434 -39.31 -38.68 18.34
CA GLY A 434 -38.95 -38.76 19.76
C GLY A 434 -38.78 -40.19 20.33
N SER A 435 -38.08 -41.10 19.63
CA SER A 435 -37.92 -42.53 20.00
C SER A 435 -36.46 -42.93 20.28
N LEU A 436 -36.28 -44.03 21.03
CA LEU A 436 -34.97 -44.65 21.30
C LEU A 436 -34.29 -45.15 20.01
N ALA A 437 -32.99 -44.89 19.85
CA ALA A 437 -32.17 -45.26 18.69
C ALA A 437 -32.18 -46.78 18.37
N ALA A 438 -32.50 -47.14 17.12
CA ALA A 438 -32.20 -48.44 16.54
C ALA A 438 -31.85 -48.34 15.05
N GLY A 439 -30.58 -48.61 14.73
CA GLY A 439 -30.00 -48.37 13.40
C GLY A 439 -28.69 -47.59 13.54
N GLU A 440 -28.18 -47.05 12.42
CA GLU A 440 -27.14 -46.01 12.45
C GLU A 440 -27.75 -44.60 12.57
N ASP A 441 -29.08 -44.49 12.44
CA ASP A 441 -29.87 -43.26 12.48
C ASP A 441 -29.37 -42.19 11.50
N ASN A 442 -29.07 -42.61 10.26
CA ASN A 442 -28.59 -41.74 9.19
C ASN A 442 -29.21 -42.08 7.82
N ALA A 443 -29.22 -41.08 6.96
CA ALA A 443 -29.47 -41.17 5.53
C ALA A 443 -28.18 -40.84 4.76
N ARG A 444 -27.96 -41.51 3.63
CA ARG A 444 -26.87 -41.16 2.71
C ARG A 444 -27.42 -40.96 1.31
N ILE A 445 -26.87 -39.98 0.59
CA ILE A 445 -27.24 -39.62 -0.78
C ILE A 445 -25.96 -39.61 -1.61
N ASP A 446 -26.03 -40.19 -2.81
CA ASP A 446 -24.90 -40.28 -3.73
C ASP A 446 -25.39 -40.26 -5.19
N ASN A 447 -24.49 -39.89 -6.11
CA ASN A 447 -24.71 -39.79 -7.54
C ASN A 447 -26.02 -39.10 -7.92
N ILE A 448 -26.11 -37.82 -7.61
CA ILE A 448 -27.23 -36.97 -8.04
C ILE A 448 -26.98 -36.51 -9.47
N TYR A 449 -27.91 -36.85 -10.35
CA TYR A 449 -28.01 -36.38 -11.72
C TYR A 449 -29.06 -35.28 -11.74
N PHE A 450 -28.59 -34.03 -11.68
CA PHE A 450 -29.46 -32.88 -11.78
C PHE A 450 -29.99 -32.71 -13.21
N PRO A 451 -31.25 -32.28 -13.37
CA PRO A 451 -31.85 -32.07 -14.68
C PRO A 451 -31.44 -30.70 -15.26
N GLY A 452 -30.16 -30.35 -15.20
CA GLY A 452 -29.64 -29.02 -15.53
C GLY A 452 -28.22 -28.84 -15.00
N LEU A 453 -27.57 -27.74 -15.41
CA LEU A 453 -26.22 -27.41 -14.97
C LEU A 453 -26.21 -26.66 -13.64
N SER A 454 -25.07 -26.67 -12.96
CA SER A 454 -24.85 -25.89 -11.73
C SER A 454 -24.74 -24.38 -11.95
N ASP A 455 -24.44 -23.97 -13.19
CA ASP A 455 -24.22 -22.61 -13.69
C ASP A 455 -24.77 -22.59 -15.13
N SER A 456 -25.96 -22.02 -15.28
CA SER A 456 -26.80 -22.16 -16.47
C SER A 456 -26.58 -21.08 -17.53
N ASP A 457 -26.14 -19.89 -17.16
CA ASP A 457 -25.78 -18.81 -18.10
C ASP A 457 -24.27 -18.64 -18.31
N GLY A 458 -23.45 -19.38 -17.56
CA GLY A 458 -22.04 -19.61 -17.85
C GLY A 458 -21.16 -18.41 -17.53
N ASP A 459 -21.60 -17.54 -16.63
CA ASP A 459 -20.84 -16.35 -16.22
C ASP A 459 -19.86 -16.62 -15.07
N GLY A 460 -19.92 -17.81 -14.47
CA GLY A 460 -19.01 -18.28 -13.43
C GLY A 460 -19.62 -18.30 -12.04
N ALA A 461 -20.81 -17.72 -11.83
CA ALA A 461 -21.58 -17.92 -10.60
C ALA A 461 -22.47 -19.17 -10.70
N LEU A 462 -22.72 -19.82 -9.56
CA LEU A 462 -23.61 -20.97 -9.52
C LEU A 462 -25.06 -20.50 -9.41
N ASP A 463 -25.97 -21.13 -10.16
CA ASP A 463 -27.41 -20.80 -10.18
C ASP A 463 -27.98 -20.64 -8.76
N GLY A 464 -27.64 -21.57 -7.87
CA GLY A 464 -28.11 -21.52 -6.49
C GLY A 464 -27.64 -20.28 -5.74
N TRP A 465 -26.37 -19.88 -5.92
CA TRP A 465 -25.78 -18.73 -5.24
C TRP A 465 -26.45 -17.43 -5.72
N GLU A 466 -26.60 -17.27 -7.03
CA GLU A 466 -27.21 -16.07 -7.61
C GLU A 466 -28.68 -15.92 -7.21
N ILE A 467 -29.42 -17.04 -7.19
CA ILE A 467 -30.82 -17.02 -6.78
C ILE A 467 -30.96 -16.72 -5.29
N ASP A 468 -30.07 -17.23 -4.44
CA ASP A 468 -30.14 -17.00 -3.00
C ASP A 468 -29.85 -15.53 -2.64
N TYR A 469 -28.94 -14.86 -3.34
CA TYR A 469 -28.54 -13.47 -3.03
C TYR A 469 -29.24 -12.40 -3.89
N PHE A 470 -29.58 -12.69 -5.15
CA PHE A 470 -30.13 -11.71 -6.10
C PHE A 470 -31.49 -12.11 -6.66
N GLY A 471 -31.85 -13.39 -6.59
CA GLY A 471 -33.12 -13.91 -7.13
C GLY A 471 -33.21 -13.90 -8.66
N SER A 472 -32.08 -13.74 -9.34
CA SER A 472 -31.97 -13.65 -10.81
C SER A 472 -30.57 -14.09 -11.25
N LEU A 473 -30.49 -14.76 -12.40
CA LEU A 473 -29.23 -15.14 -13.06
C LEU A 473 -28.60 -13.96 -13.84
N ASN A 474 -29.43 -13.05 -14.37
CA ASN A 474 -28.91 -11.84 -15.01
C ASN A 474 -28.55 -10.74 -13.98
N THR A 475 -27.57 -11.02 -13.13
CA THR A 475 -27.05 -10.11 -12.11
C THR A 475 -25.78 -9.39 -12.58
N ASP A 476 -25.50 -8.20 -12.04
CA ASP A 476 -24.21 -7.54 -12.27
C ASP A 476 -23.16 -8.11 -11.30
N LEU A 477 -22.44 -9.14 -11.74
CA LEU A 477 -21.42 -9.78 -10.92
C LEU A 477 -20.12 -8.97 -10.81
N CYS A 478 -20.03 -7.82 -11.50
CA CYS A 478 -18.90 -6.90 -11.39
C CYS A 478 -19.12 -5.81 -10.33
N ALA A 479 -20.31 -5.78 -9.71
CA ALA A 479 -20.55 -4.93 -8.56
C ALA A 479 -19.82 -5.50 -7.34
N ASP A 480 -19.36 -4.59 -6.49
CA ASP A 480 -18.89 -4.85 -5.14
C ASP A 480 -20.00 -4.32 -4.21
N SER A 481 -20.71 -5.25 -3.59
CA SER A 481 -22.02 -4.97 -3.00
C SER A 481 -21.93 -4.55 -1.52
N ASP A 482 -20.89 -4.95 -0.80
CA ASP A 482 -20.58 -4.56 0.58
C ASP A 482 -19.35 -3.63 0.71
N ASN A 483 -18.59 -3.42 -0.37
CA ASN A 483 -17.43 -2.53 -0.46
C ASN A 483 -16.21 -3.01 0.33
N ASP A 484 -15.98 -4.32 0.38
CA ASP A 484 -14.77 -4.91 0.95
C ASP A 484 -13.58 -4.92 -0.03
N GLY A 485 -13.85 -4.69 -1.33
CA GLY A 485 -12.86 -4.72 -2.40
C GLY A 485 -12.90 -5.96 -3.29
N VAL A 486 -13.84 -6.88 -3.03
CA VAL A 486 -14.13 -8.07 -3.83
C VAL A 486 -15.42 -7.84 -4.62
N ILE A 487 -15.42 -8.25 -5.89
CA ILE A 487 -16.64 -8.21 -6.70
C ILE A 487 -17.48 -9.47 -6.47
N ASN A 488 -18.80 -9.36 -6.61
CA ASN A 488 -19.77 -10.46 -6.48
C ASN A 488 -19.35 -11.75 -7.23
N LEU A 489 -18.69 -11.66 -8.39
CA LEU A 489 -18.20 -12.84 -9.13
C LEU A 489 -17.13 -13.62 -8.36
N VAL A 490 -16.21 -12.89 -7.72
CA VAL A 490 -15.12 -13.49 -6.95
C VAL A 490 -15.68 -14.08 -5.66
N GLU A 491 -16.64 -13.42 -5.02
CA GLU A 491 -17.37 -13.96 -3.89
C GLU A 491 -18.11 -15.26 -4.22
N ALA A 492 -18.80 -15.29 -5.37
CA ALA A 492 -19.47 -16.50 -5.87
C ALA A 492 -18.50 -17.68 -6.02
N SER A 493 -17.25 -17.42 -6.41
CA SER A 493 -16.22 -18.44 -6.58
C SER A 493 -15.63 -18.96 -5.25
N HIS A 494 -15.67 -18.15 -4.19
CA HIS A 494 -15.22 -18.51 -2.84
C HIS A 494 -16.36 -19.00 -1.94
N GLY A 495 -17.61 -18.74 -2.34
CA GLY A 495 -18.82 -19.11 -1.60
C GLY A 495 -19.21 -18.10 -0.53
N THR A 496 -18.59 -16.92 -0.54
CA THR A 496 -18.84 -15.84 0.42
C THR A 496 -20.16 -15.11 0.14
N ASN A 497 -20.56 -14.24 1.05
CA ASN A 497 -21.83 -13.54 1.03
C ASN A 497 -21.66 -12.10 0.50
N PRO A 498 -22.26 -11.75 -0.66
CA PRO A 498 -22.13 -10.44 -1.33
C PRO A 498 -22.78 -9.26 -0.61
N TYR A 499 -23.12 -9.41 0.66
CA TYR A 499 -23.61 -8.32 1.48
C TYR A 499 -22.94 -8.33 2.86
N SER A 500 -21.81 -9.03 3.00
CA SER A 500 -21.08 -9.24 4.24
C SER A 500 -19.60 -9.01 4.02
N TYR A 501 -19.13 -7.84 4.46
CA TYR A 501 -17.72 -7.45 4.42
C TYR A 501 -16.76 -8.51 5.01
N ASP A 502 -17.25 -9.32 5.93
CA ASP A 502 -16.59 -10.43 6.60
C ASP A 502 -17.66 -11.53 6.70
N THR A 503 -17.54 -12.61 5.92
CA THR A 503 -18.59 -13.62 5.79
C THR A 503 -18.70 -14.52 7.02
N ASP A 504 -17.59 -14.81 7.68
CA ASP A 504 -17.54 -15.77 8.79
C ASP A 504 -17.51 -15.10 10.18
N GLY A 505 -17.25 -13.80 10.23
CA GLY A 505 -17.26 -12.95 11.40
C GLY A 505 -16.01 -13.06 12.27
N ASP A 506 -14.88 -13.49 11.70
CA ASP A 506 -13.65 -13.72 12.45
C ASP A 506 -12.81 -12.44 12.67
N GLY A 507 -13.02 -11.43 11.83
CA GLY A 507 -12.38 -10.12 11.87
C GLY A 507 -11.47 -9.79 10.69
N LEU A 508 -11.23 -10.73 9.77
CA LEU A 508 -10.67 -10.46 8.46
C LEU A 508 -11.80 -10.25 7.44
N SER A 509 -11.58 -9.37 6.46
CA SER A 509 -12.52 -9.26 5.34
C SER A 509 -12.33 -10.40 4.35
N ASP A 510 -13.40 -10.76 3.63
CA ASP A 510 -13.32 -11.75 2.56
C ASP A 510 -12.21 -11.36 1.55
N ALA A 511 -12.06 -10.05 1.27
CA ALA A 511 -10.97 -9.49 0.48
C ALA A 511 -9.56 -9.82 0.98
N GLU A 512 -9.32 -9.61 2.27
CA GLU A 512 -8.02 -9.87 2.91
C GLU A 512 -7.72 -11.37 2.88
N GLU A 513 -8.69 -12.21 3.22
CA GLU A 513 -8.50 -13.65 3.24
C GLU A 513 -8.24 -14.22 1.85
N ILE A 514 -8.99 -13.76 0.84
CA ILE A 514 -8.78 -14.16 -0.56
C ILE A 514 -7.40 -13.71 -1.05
N LEU A 515 -6.97 -12.49 -0.70
CA LEU A 515 -5.67 -11.95 -1.08
C LEU A 515 -4.52 -12.77 -0.49
N TYR A 516 -4.67 -13.21 0.76
CA TYR A 516 -3.66 -13.94 1.53
C TYR A 516 -3.90 -15.46 1.57
N TYR A 517 -4.79 -16.00 0.74
CA TYR A 517 -5.07 -17.44 0.65
C TYR A 517 -5.52 -18.10 1.97
N LEU A 518 -6.20 -17.34 2.84
CA LEU A 518 -6.89 -17.83 4.05
C LEU A 518 -8.30 -18.36 3.70
N ASP A 519 -9.03 -18.91 4.67
CA ASP A 519 -10.37 -19.49 4.43
C ASP A 519 -11.51 -18.54 4.79
N PRO A 520 -12.12 -17.79 3.82
CA PRO A 520 -13.15 -16.77 4.07
C PRO A 520 -14.51 -17.31 4.54
N LEU A 521 -14.56 -18.59 4.92
CA LEU A 521 -15.73 -19.26 5.44
C LEU A 521 -15.44 -19.91 6.81
N GLY A 522 -14.26 -19.72 7.38
CA GLY A 522 -13.85 -20.38 8.61
C GLY A 522 -12.86 -19.58 9.45
N ASP A 523 -13.28 -19.31 10.70
CA ASP A 523 -12.57 -18.53 11.74
C ASP A 523 -11.10 -18.95 11.93
N ASP A 524 -10.23 -18.37 11.09
CA ASP A 524 -8.80 -18.67 10.98
C ASP A 524 -7.91 -17.42 11.12
N ALA A 525 -8.49 -16.23 11.30
CA ALA A 525 -7.79 -14.98 11.60
C ALA A 525 -6.79 -15.09 12.76
N PHE A 526 -7.08 -15.94 13.75
CA PHE A 526 -6.20 -16.19 14.91
C PHE A 526 -5.30 -17.43 14.75
N GLY A 527 -5.36 -18.08 13.59
CA GLY A 527 -4.42 -19.11 13.18
C GLY A 527 -3.05 -18.51 12.90
N ASP A 528 -2.07 -19.39 12.75
CA ASP A 528 -0.66 -19.07 12.47
C ASP A 528 -0.30 -19.89 11.22
N ALA A 529 -0.59 -19.32 10.05
CA ALA A 529 -0.57 -20.06 8.79
C ALA A 529 0.84 -20.51 8.39
N ASP A 530 1.88 -19.76 8.76
CA ASP A 530 3.26 -20.09 8.45
C ASP A 530 4.09 -20.67 9.63
N GLY A 531 3.56 -20.62 10.84
CA GLY A 531 4.13 -21.22 12.04
C GLY A 531 5.23 -20.38 12.70
N ASP A 532 5.30 -19.09 12.41
CA ASP A 532 6.30 -18.17 12.98
C ASP A 532 5.92 -17.63 14.37
N GLY A 533 4.66 -17.80 14.74
CA GLY A 533 4.09 -17.43 16.04
C GLY A 533 3.32 -16.11 16.05
N ALA A 534 3.22 -15.40 14.93
CA ALA A 534 2.22 -14.34 14.73
C ALA A 534 0.88 -14.95 14.27
N ALA A 535 -0.22 -14.26 14.56
CA ALA A 535 -1.52 -14.66 14.01
C ALA A 535 -1.76 -14.01 12.66
N ASN A 536 -2.53 -14.66 11.78
CA ASN A 536 -2.83 -14.17 10.44
C ASN A 536 -3.34 -12.72 10.44
N ILE A 537 -4.24 -12.39 11.38
CA ILE A 537 -4.80 -11.05 11.55
C ILE A 537 -3.76 -10.01 11.99
N ASP A 538 -2.81 -10.41 12.83
CA ASP A 538 -1.76 -9.50 13.31
C ASP A 538 -0.81 -9.14 12.17
N GLU A 539 -0.51 -10.10 11.30
CA GLU A 539 0.36 -9.91 10.14
C GLU A 539 -0.30 -9.02 9.08
N ILE A 540 -1.57 -9.28 8.76
CA ILE A 540 -2.35 -8.44 7.82
C ILE A 540 -2.49 -7.00 8.36
N ILE A 541 -2.70 -6.83 9.66
CA ILE A 541 -2.73 -5.51 10.31
C ILE A 541 -1.36 -4.84 10.25
N GLY A 542 -0.28 -5.60 10.48
CA GLY A 542 1.11 -5.16 10.38
C GLY A 542 1.62 -4.98 8.94
N ASN A 543 0.77 -5.21 7.93
CA ASN A 543 1.12 -5.14 6.52
C ASN A 543 2.26 -6.11 6.13
N THR A 544 2.26 -7.28 6.76
CA THR A 544 3.08 -8.45 6.44
C THR A 544 2.24 -9.56 5.81
N ASP A 545 2.89 -10.59 5.27
CA ASP A 545 2.23 -11.69 4.57
C ASP A 545 2.10 -12.89 5.54
N PRO A 546 0.88 -13.27 5.96
CA PRO A 546 0.64 -14.36 6.91
C PRO A 546 1.11 -15.75 6.45
N ASN A 547 1.61 -15.86 5.21
CA ASN A 547 2.21 -17.08 4.69
C ASN A 547 3.74 -16.99 4.59
N ASN A 548 4.37 -15.96 5.15
CA ASN A 548 5.78 -15.66 5.01
C ASN A 548 6.51 -15.55 6.37
N PRO A 549 7.15 -16.64 6.84
CA PRO A 549 7.66 -16.74 8.21
C PRO A 549 8.97 -15.95 8.45
N GLY A 550 9.29 -15.05 7.53
CA GLY A 550 10.48 -14.20 7.56
C GLY A 550 10.18 -12.71 7.53
N ASP A 551 8.91 -12.31 7.45
CA ASP A 551 8.54 -10.94 7.80
C ASP A 551 8.17 -10.89 9.30
N GLN A 552 8.58 -9.82 9.97
CA GLN A 552 8.34 -9.65 11.41
C GLN A 552 7.87 -8.23 11.62
N THR A 553 6.63 -8.07 12.07
CA THR A 553 6.08 -6.79 12.54
C THR A 553 6.20 -6.68 14.05
N GLU A 554 6.16 -5.45 14.55
CA GLU A 554 5.91 -5.21 15.98
C GLU A 554 4.49 -5.69 16.29
N SER A 555 4.42 -6.90 16.85
CA SER A 555 3.20 -7.63 17.17
C SER A 555 2.20 -6.76 17.95
N ALA A 556 0.95 -6.70 17.46
CA ALA A 556 -0.21 -6.09 18.13
C ALA A 556 -0.63 -6.79 19.44
N ILE A 557 0.16 -7.78 19.88
CA ILE A 557 -0.04 -8.52 21.12
C ILE A 557 0.91 -7.99 22.20
N GLU A 558 0.39 -7.46 23.30
CA GLU A 558 1.14 -7.36 24.54
C GLU A 558 1.06 -8.68 25.31
N ASN A 559 2.16 -9.43 25.33
CA ASN A 559 2.32 -10.65 26.10
C ASN A 559 3.31 -10.49 27.27
N PHE A 560 3.82 -9.27 27.50
CA PHE A 560 4.72 -8.91 28.60
C PHE A 560 6.06 -9.66 28.63
N GLU A 561 6.38 -10.43 27.58
CA GLU A 561 7.59 -11.28 27.53
C GLU A 561 8.90 -10.48 27.40
N THR A 562 8.81 -9.18 27.16
CA THR A 562 9.94 -8.23 27.31
C THR A 562 10.38 -8.09 28.77
N GLY A 563 9.55 -8.56 29.73
CA GLY A 563 9.78 -8.45 31.16
C GLY A 563 9.56 -7.03 31.71
N ASN A 564 9.00 -6.13 30.90
CA ASN A 564 8.72 -4.74 31.23
C ASN A 564 7.52 -4.21 30.43
N PHE A 565 7.13 -2.97 30.67
CA PHE A 565 6.05 -2.30 29.94
C PHE A 565 6.56 -1.44 28.76
N MET A 566 7.65 -1.83 28.11
CA MET A 566 8.24 -1.02 27.02
C MET A 566 7.76 -1.43 25.62
N LYS A 567 7.04 -2.56 25.48
CA LYS A 567 6.53 -3.01 24.18
C LYS A 567 5.38 -2.11 23.69
N PHE A 568 4.55 -1.64 24.61
CA PHE A 568 3.54 -0.61 24.38
C PHE A 568 3.72 0.52 25.39
N TYR A 569 3.29 1.75 25.04
CA TYR A 569 3.41 2.88 25.96
C TYR A 569 2.32 2.83 27.04
N TRP A 570 2.63 2.17 28.16
CA TRP A 570 1.71 2.00 29.28
C TRP A 570 1.82 3.15 30.29
N THR A 571 0.68 3.59 30.82
CA THR A 571 0.59 4.52 31.95
C THR A 571 -0.07 3.83 33.14
N THR A 572 0.59 3.85 34.31
CA THR A 572 -0.03 3.39 35.57
C THR A 572 -0.69 4.55 36.31
N THR A 573 -1.80 4.27 36.99
CA THR A 573 -2.59 5.25 37.76
C THR A 573 -3.01 4.65 39.10
N GLY A 574 -3.38 5.48 40.08
CA GLY A 574 -3.87 5.03 41.38
C GLY A 574 -2.87 5.24 42.52
N ASP A 575 -3.06 4.50 43.61
CA ASP A 575 -2.27 4.59 44.85
C ASP A 575 -0.93 3.84 44.76
N GLU A 576 -0.87 2.79 43.94
CA GLU A 576 0.32 1.96 43.69
C GLU A 576 0.39 1.60 42.20
N SER A 577 1.58 1.20 41.72
CA SER A 577 1.81 0.88 40.30
C SER A 577 1.71 -0.61 40.00
N TRP A 578 1.12 -0.93 38.84
CA TRP A 578 1.22 -2.26 38.24
C TRP A 578 2.68 -2.59 37.90
N HIS A 579 3.00 -3.88 37.85
CA HIS A 579 4.32 -4.36 37.45
C HIS A 579 4.21 -5.61 36.57
N VAL A 580 5.25 -5.87 35.77
CA VAL A 580 5.41 -7.15 35.06
C VAL A 580 6.09 -8.14 36.00
N GLY A 581 5.53 -9.34 36.13
CA GLY A 581 6.00 -10.37 37.05
C GLY A 581 6.03 -11.75 36.43
N GLN A 582 6.80 -12.66 37.04
CA GLN A 582 6.85 -14.08 36.66
C GLN A 582 5.82 -14.93 37.43
N ASP A 583 5.04 -14.27 38.28
CA ASP A 583 4.05 -14.92 39.11
C ASP A 583 2.79 -15.09 38.26
N LYS A 584 2.48 -16.35 37.91
CA LYS A 584 1.24 -16.77 37.23
C LYS A 584 1.03 -16.22 35.79
N PRO A 585 1.98 -16.39 34.85
CA PRO A 585 1.72 -16.10 33.44
C PRO A 585 0.67 -17.05 32.85
N HIS A 586 -0.13 -16.56 31.90
CA HIS A 586 -1.06 -17.39 31.12
C HIS A 586 -0.27 -18.25 30.11
N THR A 587 0.68 -17.62 29.42
CA THR A 587 1.66 -18.29 28.55
C THR A 587 3.02 -17.63 28.72
N GLY A 588 4.10 -18.30 28.33
CA GLY A 588 5.44 -17.71 28.45
C GLY A 588 5.93 -17.61 29.89
N ALA A 589 6.74 -16.59 30.18
CA ALA A 589 7.42 -16.38 31.45
C ALA A 589 6.91 -15.18 32.24
N PHE A 590 6.16 -14.26 31.62
CA PHE A 590 5.79 -12.99 32.23
C PHE A 590 4.30 -12.66 32.05
N SER A 591 3.73 -11.90 32.98
CA SER A 591 2.39 -11.31 32.88
C SER A 591 2.34 -10.00 33.65
N ALA A 592 1.36 -9.14 33.37
CA ALA A 592 1.15 -7.92 34.13
C ALA A 592 0.31 -8.23 35.38
N GLN A 593 0.77 -7.72 36.52
CA GLN A 593 0.19 -7.96 37.83
C GLN A 593 -0.18 -6.62 38.50
N ALA A 594 -1.38 -6.58 39.07
CA ALA A 594 -1.79 -5.46 39.92
C ALA A 594 -1.03 -5.49 41.25
N PRO A 595 -0.67 -4.32 41.82
CA PRO A 595 0.02 -4.28 43.09
C PRO A 595 -0.86 -4.83 44.22
N ILE A 596 -0.22 -5.26 45.31
CA ILE A 596 -0.92 -5.53 46.56
C ILE A 596 -1.33 -4.18 47.16
N LEU A 597 -2.63 -3.99 47.37
CA LEU A 597 -3.21 -2.73 47.85
C LEU A 597 -3.63 -2.81 49.33
N ASP A 598 -3.64 -1.67 50.01
CA ASP A 598 -4.33 -1.49 51.30
C ASP A 598 -5.83 -1.18 51.08
N HIS A 599 -6.60 -1.24 52.16
CA HIS A 599 -8.06 -1.05 52.13
C HIS A 599 -8.49 0.31 51.54
N ASN A 600 -9.41 0.29 50.57
CA ASN A 600 -9.90 1.46 49.81
C ASN A 600 -8.87 2.14 48.91
N GLN A 601 -7.85 1.41 48.48
CA GLN A 601 -6.93 1.87 47.44
C GLN A 601 -7.29 1.28 46.07
N SER A 602 -6.74 1.89 45.03
CA SER A 602 -6.93 1.45 43.64
C SER A 602 -5.62 1.53 42.87
N ALA A 603 -5.46 0.68 41.86
CA ALA A 603 -4.36 0.74 40.92
C ALA A 603 -4.85 0.41 39.52
N GLY A 604 -4.50 1.22 38.53
CA GLY A 604 -4.86 1.02 37.14
C GLY A 604 -3.67 1.06 36.20
N ILE A 605 -3.84 0.45 35.05
CA ILE A 605 -2.91 0.49 33.92
C ILE A 605 -3.70 0.76 32.64
N GLU A 606 -3.21 1.66 31.80
CA GLU A 606 -3.88 2.05 30.56
C GLU A 606 -2.90 2.34 29.42
N THR A 607 -3.38 2.17 28.20
CA THR A 607 -2.68 2.49 26.94
C THR A 607 -3.68 3.02 25.91
N GLN A 608 -3.18 3.68 24.87
CA GLN A 608 -3.97 4.14 23.73
C GLN A 608 -3.46 3.52 22.44
N ILE A 609 -4.36 3.04 21.61
CA ILE A 609 -4.01 2.37 20.34
C ILE A 609 -4.90 2.94 19.25
N ALA A 610 -4.34 3.21 18.07
CA ALA A 610 -5.16 3.48 16.90
C ALA A 610 -5.70 2.15 16.35
N CYS A 611 -6.99 1.94 16.51
CA CYS A 611 -7.63 0.70 16.12
C CYS A 611 -8.26 0.82 14.73
N ARG A 612 -8.26 -0.30 14.01
CA ARG A 612 -9.26 -0.60 12.98
C ARG A 612 -10.55 -1.08 13.66
N THR A 613 -11.62 -1.24 12.89
CA THR A 613 -12.80 -1.93 13.42
C THR A 613 -12.41 -3.38 13.70
N GLY A 614 -12.67 -3.89 14.90
CA GLY A 614 -12.23 -5.22 15.29
C GLY A 614 -12.60 -5.56 16.74
N ARG A 615 -11.85 -6.47 17.38
CA ARG A 615 -12.07 -6.88 18.78
C ARG A 615 -10.79 -6.82 19.58
N ILE A 616 -10.85 -6.29 20.81
CA ILE A 616 -9.78 -6.48 21.80
C ILE A 616 -10.00 -7.81 22.52
N ARG A 617 -8.94 -8.60 22.69
CA ARG A 617 -8.94 -9.84 23.47
C ARG A 617 -7.82 -9.85 24.49
N PHE A 618 -8.07 -10.34 25.70
CA PHE A 618 -7.03 -10.53 26.72
C PHE A 618 -7.43 -11.61 27.72
N TYR A 619 -6.46 -12.14 28.45
CA TYR A 619 -6.68 -13.14 29.48
C TYR A 619 -6.54 -12.53 30.87
N ILE A 620 -7.46 -12.88 31.77
CA ILE A 620 -7.52 -12.35 33.14
C ILE A 620 -7.55 -13.49 34.14
N SER A 621 -6.75 -13.40 35.20
CA SER A 621 -6.91 -14.21 36.40
C SER A 621 -7.07 -13.32 37.62
N THR A 622 -7.96 -13.69 38.54
CA THR A 622 -8.19 -12.96 39.79
C THR A 622 -7.88 -13.86 40.98
N ALA A 623 -7.25 -13.32 42.03
CA ALA A 623 -7.08 -13.98 43.32
C ALA A 623 -7.55 -13.06 44.45
N SER A 624 -8.84 -12.68 44.41
CA SER A 624 -9.48 -11.81 45.40
C SER A 624 -10.73 -12.43 46.01
N GLU A 625 -11.33 -11.78 47.01
CA GLU A 625 -12.64 -12.19 47.50
C GLU A 625 -13.74 -11.91 46.48
N LYS A 626 -14.66 -12.86 46.39
CA LYS A 626 -15.83 -12.74 45.53
C LYS A 626 -16.71 -11.56 45.97
N ASP A 627 -17.09 -10.71 45.01
CA ASP A 627 -17.84 -9.47 45.20
C ASP A 627 -17.10 -8.43 46.09
N GLY A 628 -15.81 -8.67 46.33
CA GLY A 628 -14.96 -7.91 47.21
C GLY A 628 -14.10 -6.90 46.46
N ASP A 629 -12.90 -7.35 46.06
CA ASP A 629 -11.97 -6.56 45.27
C ASP A 629 -12.20 -6.83 43.78
N ILE A 630 -12.31 -5.76 43.00
CA ILE A 630 -12.88 -5.79 41.65
C ILE A 630 -11.87 -5.25 40.65
N LEU A 631 -11.60 -6.04 39.60
CA LEU A 631 -10.98 -5.56 38.38
C LEU A 631 -12.05 -5.07 37.40
N ARG A 632 -11.87 -3.89 36.83
CA ARG A 632 -12.74 -3.28 35.82
C ARG A 632 -11.96 -3.02 34.54
N PHE A 633 -12.59 -3.28 33.40
CA PHE A 633 -12.03 -2.94 32.09
C PHE A 633 -12.88 -1.88 31.40
N PHE A 634 -12.22 -0.86 30.83
CA PHE A 634 -12.86 0.26 30.16
C PHE A 634 -12.30 0.47 28.75
N ILE A 635 -13.16 0.90 27.84
CA ILE A 635 -12.81 1.46 26.53
C ILE A 635 -13.33 2.90 26.49
N ASP A 636 -12.44 3.87 26.29
CA ASP A 636 -12.74 5.31 26.29
C ASP A 636 -13.51 5.78 27.54
N GLY A 637 -13.19 5.16 28.69
CA GLY A 637 -13.88 5.41 29.96
C GLY A 637 -15.26 4.78 30.10
N SER A 638 -15.75 4.04 29.10
CA SER A 638 -16.97 3.23 29.17
C SER A 638 -16.66 1.85 29.76
N LEU A 639 -17.38 1.45 30.80
CA LEU A 639 -17.17 0.15 31.47
C LEU A 639 -17.63 -1.00 30.58
N MET A 640 -16.73 -1.93 30.29
CA MET A 640 -16.97 -3.09 29.42
C MET A 640 -17.10 -4.40 30.21
N GLY A 641 -16.29 -4.61 31.25
CA GLY A 641 -16.31 -5.82 32.07
C GLY A 641 -15.86 -5.61 33.52
N GLU A 642 -16.29 -6.51 34.41
CA GLU A 642 -15.93 -6.53 35.83
C GLU A 642 -15.67 -7.96 36.33
N TRP A 643 -14.61 -8.15 37.13
CA TRP A 643 -14.18 -9.46 37.64
C TRP A 643 -13.80 -9.40 39.13
N SER A 644 -14.13 -10.45 39.88
CA SER A 644 -13.73 -10.65 41.28
C SER A 644 -13.74 -12.14 41.64
N GLY A 645 -13.09 -12.52 42.73
CA GLY A 645 -13.01 -13.91 43.19
C GLY A 645 -11.65 -14.56 42.92
N ASP A 646 -11.52 -15.85 43.26
CA ASP A 646 -10.35 -16.67 42.98
C ASP A 646 -10.62 -17.53 41.73
N ASN A 647 -10.30 -16.98 40.55
CA ASN A 647 -10.57 -17.59 39.26
C ASN A 647 -9.25 -17.80 38.49
N ALA A 648 -9.15 -18.96 37.86
CA ALA A 648 -8.12 -19.22 36.85
C ALA A 648 -8.32 -18.30 35.63
N TYR A 649 -7.34 -18.27 34.72
CA TYR A 649 -7.42 -17.45 33.52
C TYR A 649 -8.69 -17.71 32.71
N GLU A 650 -9.36 -16.62 32.32
CA GLU A 650 -10.43 -16.62 31.33
C GLU A 650 -10.19 -15.54 30.27
N ALA A 651 -10.68 -15.78 29.05
CA ALA A 651 -10.58 -14.82 27.96
C ALA A 651 -11.73 -13.80 28.03
N ALA A 652 -11.40 -12.53 27.88
CA ALA A 652 -12.34 -11.44 27.69
C ALA A 652 -12.22 -10.89 26.26
N VAL A 653 -13.34 -10.64 25.60
CA VAL A 653 -13.41 -10.17 24.19
C VAL A 653 -14.45 -9.07 24.07
N PHE A 654 -14.10 -7.95 23.44
CA PHE A 654 -14.99 -6.80 23.24
C PHE A 654 -14.80 -6.18 21.85
N ASP A 655 -15.90 -5.76 21.22
CA ASP A 655 -15.86 -5.04 19.93
C ASP A 655 -15.30 -3.62 20.11
N VAL A 656 -14.53 -3.17 19.13
CA VAL A 656 -13.87 -1.87 19.07
C VAL A 656 -14.11 -1.27 17.68
N ALA A 657 -14.51 0.00 17.63
CA ALA A 657 -14.69 0.69 16.37
C ALA A 657 -13.33 1.15 15.81
N ALA A 658 -13.27 1.49 14.52
CA ALA A 658 -12.10 2.17 13.99
C ALA A 658 -11.92 3.55 14.64
N GLY A 659 -10.69 3.88 15.02
CA GLY A 659 -10.30 5.12 15.68
C GLY A 659 -9.32 4.90 16.83
N THR A 660 -8.80 5.98 17.39
CA THR A 660 -7.94 5.91 18.57
C THR A 660 -8.77 5.65 19.82
N HIS A 661 -8.44 4.57 20.52
CA HIS A 661 -9.15 4.12 21.71
C HIS A 661 -8.23 4.04 22.93
N THR A 662 -8.74 4.42 24.10
CA THR A 662 -8.06 4.23 25.39
C THR A 662 -8.55 2.96 26.06
N PHE A 663 -7.64 2.02 26.33
CA PHE A 663 -7.90 0.77 27.04
C PHE A 663 -7.38 0.87 28.47
N LYS A 664 -8.24 0.67 29.46
CA LYS A 664 -7.89 0.81 30.88
C LYS A 664 -8.34 -0.40 31.69
N TRP A 665 -7.41 -0.95 32.47
CA TRP A 665 -7.67 -1.91 33.54
C TRP A 665 -7.53 -1.21 34.88
N LEU A 666 -8.51 -1.37 35.76
CA LEU A 666 -8.52 -0.73 37.09
C LEU A 666 -8.87 -1.77 38.15
N TYR A 667 -7.95 -2.02 39.08
CA TYR A 667 -8.16 -2.86 40.25
C TYR A 667 -8.47 -2.01 41.48
N ASP A 668 -9.64 -2.24 42.08
CA ASP A 668 -10.13 -1.53 43.26
C ASP A 668 -10.21 -2.48 44.46
N LYS A 669 -9.51 -2.14 45.55
CA LYS A 669 -9.57 -2.88 46.82
C LYS A 669 -10.61 -2.28 47.76
N ASN A 670 -11.47 -3.12 48.32
CA ASN A 670 -12.55 -2.68 49.21
C ASN A 670 -12.07 -2.46 50.67
N SER A 671 -13.03 -2.23 51.59
CA SER A 671 -12.76 -1.93 53.00
C SER A 671 -12.76 -3.17 53.94
N VAL A 672 -12.67 -4.40 53.44
CA VAL A 672 -12.83 -5.66 54.19
C VAL A 672 -11.55 -6.52 54.12
N ASN A 673 -11.35 -7.39 55.14
CA ASN A 673 -10.16 -8.23 55.38
C ASN A 673 -9.56 -8.90 54.13
N SER A 674 -8.22 -8.93 54.04
CA SER A 674 -7.39 -9.71 53.11
C SER A 674 -7.44 -11.23 53.32
N GLU A 675 -8.20 -11.95 52.51
CA GLU A 675 -8.09 -13.39 52.27
C GLU A 675 -7.67 -13.59 50.79
N PHE A 676 -6.80 -14.58 50.49
CA PHE A 676 -6.14 -14.77 49.17
C PHE A 676 -4.93 -13.84 48.93
N GLU A 677 -4.49 -13.70 47.67
CA GLU A 677 -3.28 -12.95 47.30
C GLU A 677 -3.55 -11.45 47.04
N ASP A 678 -4.84 -11.05 47.01
CA ASP A 678 -5.30 -9.67 46.88
C ASP A 678 -4.74 -8.94 45.65
N THR A 679 -4.75 -9.65 44.52
CA THR A 679 -4.18 -9.16 43.26
C THR A 679 -4.87 -9.82 42.06
N VAL A 680 -4.58 -9.28 40.87
CA VAL A 680 -5.08 -9.74 39.59
C VAL A 680 -3.96 -9.73 38.56
N TRP A 681 -4.08 -10.60 37.56
CA TRP A 681 -3.14 -10.72 36.45
C TRP A 681 -3.86 -10.55 35.12
N ILE A 682 -3.21 -9.85 34.20
CA ILE A 682 -3.62 -9.74 32.80
C ILE A 682 -2.46 -10.20 31.90
N ASP A 683 -2.80 -10.88 30.81
CA ASP A 683 -1.82 -11.45 29.90
C ASP A 683 -2.38 -11.59 28.47
N ASN A 684 -1.50 -11.70 27.48
CA ASN A 684 -1.80 -11.85 26.05
C ASN A 684 -2.91 -10.91 25.55
N ILE A 685 -2.68 -9.61 25.65
CA ILE A 685 -3.59 -8.58 25.17
C ILE A 685 -3.38 -8.43 23.66
N SER A 686 -4.36 -8.80 22.85
CA SER A 686 -4.40 -8.55 21.41
C SER A 686 -5.25 -7.32 21.14
N PHE A 687 -4.63 -6.27 20.59
CA PHE A 687 -5.30 -5.02 20.21
C PHE A 687 -5.76 -5.08 18.75
N PRO A 688 -6.92 -4.48 18.40
CA PRO A 688 -7.42 -4.42 17.03
C PRO A 688 -6.75 -3.30 16.21
N GLY A 689 -5.44 -3.16 16.30
CA GLY A 689 -4.63 -2.15 15.63
C GLY A 689 -3.16 -2.22 16.05
N PRO A 690 -2.23 -1.72 15.22
CA PRO A 690 -0.80 -1.74 15.54
C PRO A 690 -0.48 -0.81 16.72
N GLY A 691 0.62 -1.08 17.42
CA GLY A 691 1.14 -0.19 18.48
C GLY A 691 1.86 1.06 17.95
N ASP A 692 2.27 1.04 16.68
CA ASP A 692 2.91 2.12 15.90
C ASP A 692 2.27 2.12 14.50
N SER A 693 1.31 3.02 14.27
CA SER A 693 0.46 3.02 13.08
C SER A 693 1.11 3.57 11.82
N ASP A 694 2.10 4.45 11.95
CA ASP A 694 2.79 5.06 10.80
C ASP A 694 4.23 4.55 10.61
N SER A 695 4.65 3.60 11.47
CA SER A 695 5.92 2.86 11.40
C SER A 695 7.14 3.78 11.46
N ASP A 696 7.02 4.90 12.16
CA ASP A 696 8.10 5.87 12.31
C ASP A 696 9.02 5.57 13.51
N GLY A 697 8.66 4.55 14.31
CA GLY A 697 9.40 4.06 15.46
C GLY A 697 8.93 4.62 16.80
N ALA A 698 7.90 5.48 16.82
CA ALA A 698 7.19 5.82 18.04
C ALA A 698 5.85 5.12 18.14
N LEU A 699 5.48 4.77 19.37
CA LEU A 699 4.21 4.13 19.64
C LEU A 699 3.07 5.17 19.63
N ASP A 700 1.91 4.80 19.08
CA ASP A 700 0.72 5.65 18.96
C ASP A 700 0.34 6.33 20.28
N ALA A 701 0.42 5.58 21.39
CA ALA A 701 0.13 6.09 22.73
C ALA A 701 1.12 7.16 23.19
N TRP A 702 2.41 7.02 22.84
CA TRP A 702 3.44 8.00 23.18
C TRP A 702 3.21 9.29 22.39
N GLU A 703 3.04 9.18 21.07
CA GLU A 703 2.81 10.33 20.20
C GLU A 703 1.53 11.08 20.58
N TRP A 704 0.46 10.36 20.91
CA TRP A 704 -0.78 11.00 21.28
C TRP A 704 -0.70 11.71 22.63
N LYS A 705 0.00 11.11 23.60
CA LYS A 705 0.19 11.70 24.93
C LYS A 705 0.93 13.04 24.85
N HIS A 706 1.97 13.10 24.03
CA HIS A 706 2.89 14.24 24.01
C HIS A 706 2.63 15.20 22.86
N LEU A 707 2.29 14.70 21.68
CA LEU A 707 2.20 15.48 20.44
C LEU A 707 0.75 15.60 19.92
N ALA A 708 -0.18 14.81 20.45
CA ALA A 708 -1.61 14.80 20.09
C ALA A 708 -1.88 14.58 18.58
N THR A 709 -0.97 13.87 17.91
CA THR A 709 -1.05 13.47 16.50
C THR A 709 -0.22 12.20 16.30
N LEU A 710 -0.65 11.31 15.39
CA LEU A 710 0.02 10.03 15.07
C LEU A 710 0.88 10.11 13.79
N ASN A 711 1.42 11.30 13.51
CA ASN A 711 2.09 11.63 12.24
C ASN A 711 3.05 12.78 12.54
N ALA A 712 3.63 12.77 13.74
CA ALA A 712 4.51 13.83 14.17
C ALA A 712 5.83 13.73 13.41
N ASN A 713 6.56 14.84 13.31
CA ASN A 713 7.90 14.79 12.72
C ASN A 713 8.92 14.55 13.83
N LEU A 714 9.21 13.29 14.14
CA LEU A 714 10.02 12.90 15.31
C LEU A 714 11.54 13.11 15.16
N CYS A 715 12.01 13.64 14.02
CA CYS A 715 13.42 13.96 13.81
C CYS A 715 13.82 15.37 14.26
N ILE A 716 12.97 16.03 15.03
CA ILE A 716 13.26 17.31 15.67
C ILE A 716 13.59 17.07 17.13
N ASP A 717 14.26 18.04 17.74
CA ASP A 717 14.52 18.11 19.18
C ASP A 717 13.63 19.28 19.65
N THR A 718 12.45 18.96 20.15
CA THR A 718 11.38 19.94 20.38
C THR A 718 11.64 20.82 21.60
N ASP A 719 12.21 20.29 22.67
CA ASP A 719 12.49 21.02 23.91
C ASP A 719 13.95 21.52 24.05
N GLY A 720 14.86 21.03 23.21
CA GLY A 720 16.23 21.52 23.06
C GLY A 720 17.23 20.89 24.02
N ASP A 721 16.94 19.71 24.58
CA ASP A 721 17.79 19.00 25.55
C ASP A 721 18.91 18.18 24.89
N GLY A 722 18.83 17.99 23.57
CA GLY A 722 19.81 17.26 22.77
C GLY A 722 19.41 15.84 22.40
N LEU A 723 18.23 15.37 22.79
CA LEU A 723 17.57 14.18 22.27
C LEU A 723 16.61 14.59 21.14
N LEU A 724 16.50 13.75 20.11
CA LEU A 724 15.40 13.87 19.15
C LEU A 724 14.11 13.33 19.77
N ASP A 725 12.95 13.88 19.39
CA ASP A 725 11.62 13.40 19.81
C ASP A 725 11.49 11.86 19.60
N LEU A 726 12.09 11.29 18.55
CA LEU A 726 12.12 9.83 18.32
C LEU A 726 12.98 9.07 19.34
N GLU A 727 14.11 9.66 19.76
CA GLU A 727 15.00 9.08 20.77
C GLU A 727 14.30 9.11 22.14
N GLU A 728 13.57 10.18 22.43
CA GLU A 728 12.72 10.33 23.61
C GLU A 728 11.56 9.33 23.63
N ALA A 729 10.94 9.05 22.49
CA ALA A 729 9.96 7.98 22.34
C ALA A 729 10.51 6.61 22.75
N SER A 730 11.75 6.33 22.37
CA SER A 730 12.42 5.06 22.68
C SER A 730 12.76 4.90 24.16
N ILE A 731 12.95 6.00 24.90
CA ILE A 731 13.30 5.99 26.34
C ILE A 731 12.16 6.46 27.25
N HIS A 732 11.00 6.78 26.68
CA HIS A 732 9.76 7.19 27.36
C HIS A 732 9.82 8.55 28.11
N THR A 733 10.64 9.49 27.65
CA THR A 733 10.68 10.89 28.16
C THR A 733 9.63 11.79 27.46
N ASP A 734 9.49 13.05 27.93
CA ASP A 734 8.53 14.03 27.40
C ASP A 734 9.23 15.03 26.45
N PRO A 735 8.93 14.99 25.13
CA PRO A 735 9.58 15.83 24.11
C PRO A 735 9.20 17.31 24.19
N LEU A 736 8.28 17.67 25.07
CA LEU A 736 7.86 19.06 25.30
C LEU A 736 8.42 19.63 26.61
N ASN A 737 9.28 18.90 27.33
CA ASN A 737 9.77 19.31 28.63
C ASN A 737 10.87 20.38 28.55
N LEU A 738 10.45 21.65 28.48
CA LEU A 738 11.35 22.81 28.47
C LEU A 738 12.26 22.98 29.72
N GLN A 739 12.17 22.12 30.73
CA GLN A 739 13.10 21.97 31.84
C GLN A 739 13.48 20.46 31.95
N PRO A 740 14.34 19.98 31.05
CA PRO A 740 14.48 18.55 30.71
C PRO A 740 15.27 17.77 31.78
N ASP A 741 14.78 17.76 33.01
CA ASP A 741 15.36 17.13 34.20
C ASP A 741 14.24 16.33 34.88
N GLU A 742 13.88 15.19 34.30
CA GLU A 742 12.68 14.41 34.66
C GLU A 742 12.75 13.90 36.11
N ASP A 743 13.96 13.59 36.60
CA ASP A 743 14.18 13.11 37.97
C ASP A 743 14.54 14.23 38.98
N ALA A 744 14.65 15.47 38.50
CA ALA A 744 14.86 16.71 39.24
C ALA A 744 16.16 16.75 40.05
N ASP A 745 17.21 16.08 39.57
CA ASP A 745 18.50 16.00 40.21
C ASP A 745 19.49 17.10 39.78
N GLY A 746 19.14 17.85 38.74
CA GLY A 746 19.84 19.02 38.23
C GLY A 746 20.79 18.77 37.05
N MET A 747 20.66 17.64 36.38
CA MET A 747 21.25 17.30 35.08
C MET A 747 20.13 17.12 34.04
N ASP A 748 20.40 17.42 32.77
CA ASP A 748 19.37 17.29 31.74
C ASP A 748 19.34 15.84 31.17
N ASP A 749 18.15 15.30 30.86
CA ASP A 749 17.88 13.92 30.43
C ASP A 749 18.79 13.49 29.26
N GLY A 750 18.92 14.34 28.23
CA GLY A 750 19.79 14.08 27.08
C GLY A 750 21.28 13.93 27.41
N TRP A 751 21.78 14.63 28.43
CA TRP A 751 23.17 14.47 28.87
C TRP A 751 23.37 13.13 29.59
N GLU A 752 22.42 12.74 30.44
CA GLU A 752 22.48 11.49 31.18
C GLU A 752 22.40 10.27 30.27
N VAL A 753 21.50 10.33 29.27
CA VAL A 753 21.36 9.26 28.27
C VAL A 753 22.63 9.13 27.43
N TYR A 754 23.24 10.24 27.03
CA TYR A 754 24.47 10.21 26.22
C TYR A 754 25.65 9.54 26.93
N TYR A 755 25.84 9.79 28.23
CA TYR A 755 26.99 9.25 28.99
C TYR A 755 26.70 7.94 29.74
N PHE A 756 25.45 7.70 30.16
CA PHE A 756 25.08 6.59 31.04
C PHE A 756 23.96 5.71 30.50
N SER A 757 23.35 6.09 29.37
CA SER A 757 22.24 5.36 28.74
C SER A 757 21.02 5.18 29.66
N SER A 758 20.85 6.08 30.64
CA SER A 758 19.75 6.07 31.59
C SER A 758 19.69 7.40 32.35
N THR A 759 18.47 7.91 32.53
CA THR A 759 18.12 9.08 33.37
C THR A 759 17.98 8.75 34.86
N ALA A 760 18.45 7.56 35.31
CA ALA A 760 18.29 7.09 36.69
C ALA A 760 19.60 6.59 37.32
N LEU A 761 20.70 6.59 36.55
CA LEU A 761 22.00 6.05 36.97
C LEU A 761 23.03 7.12 37.32
N ALA A 762 22.80 8.36 36.89
CA ALA A 762 23.47 9.54 37.40
C ALA A 762 22.59 10.09 38.52
N ASP A 763 23.13 10.23 39.72
CA ASP A 763 22.49 11.02 40.77
C ASP A 763 23.46 12.16 41.05
N ASN A 764 22.96 13.28 41.52
CA ASN A 764 23.75 14.42 42.03
C ASN A 764 24.82 14.07 43.12
N THR A 765 24.97 12.80 43.47
CA THR A 765 25.94 12.25 44.43
C THR A 765 26.96 11.24 43.85
N THR A 766 26.86 10.86 42.56
CA THR A 766 27.80 9.91 41.93
C THR A 766 29.04 10.60 41.35
N ASP A 767 30.13 9.83 41.24
CA ASP A 767 31.45 10.18 40.69
C ASP A 767 31.93 8.93 39.94
N LYS A 768 31.70 8.90 38.62
CA LYS A 768 31.77 7.66 37.84
C LYS A 768 33.18 7.28 37.42
N ASP A 769 34.04 8.26 37.17
CA ASP A 769 35.43 8.02 36.83
C ASP A 769 36.35 7.96 38.06
N GLY A 770 35.87 8.41 39.22
CA GLY A 770 36.53 8.29 40.52
C GLY A 770 37.65 9.31 40.75
N ASP A 771 37.64 10.44 40.05
CA ASP A 771 38.60 11.52 40.22
C ASP A 771 38.25 12.47 41.39
N GLY A 772 37.01 12.37 41.89
CA GLY A 772 36.46 13.11 43.02
C GLY A 772 35.67 14.37 42.66
N LEU A 773 35.45 14.69 41.38
CA LEU A 773 34.43 15.62 40.88
C LEU A 773 33.13 14.82 40.69
N LEU A 774 32.00 15.34 41.17
CA LEU A 774 30.72 14.61 41.04
C LEU A 774 30.17 14.79 39.62
N ASP A 775 29.42 13.81 39.12
CA ASP A 775 28.87 13.80 37.76
C ASP A 775 28.06 15.10 37.45
N LYS A 776 27.31 15.63 38.43
CA LYS A 776 26.61 16.92 38.27
C LYS A 776 27.56 18.11 38.12
N ASP A 777 28.67 18.10 38.86
CA ASP A 777 29.64 19.18 38.84
C ASP A 777 30.39 19.11 37.50
N GLU A 778 30.58 17.91 36.96
CA GLU A 778 31.07 17.68 35.60
C GLU A 778 30.11 18.21 34.54
N TYR A 779 28.80 17.96 34.66
CA TYR A 779 27.78 18.59 33.82
C TYR A 779 27.89 20.13 33.86
N TYR A 780 28.00 20.73 35.05
CA TYR A 780 28.16 22.19 35.19
C TYR A 780 29.50 22.72 34.64
N HIS A 781 30.57 21.92 34.68
CA HIS A 781 31.89 22.28 34.21
C HIS A 781 32.15 21.89 32.74
N GLY A 782 31.25 21.10 32.14
CA GLY A 782 31.36 20.59 30.77
C GLY A 782 32.46 19.53 30.59
N THR A 783 32.90 18.89 31.68
CA THR A 783 33.91 17.82 31.68
C THR A 783 33.27 16.46 31.39
N HIS A 784 34.10 15.45 31.11
CA HIS A 784 33.65 14.16 30.64
C HIS A 784 33.50 13.15 31.79
N PRO A 785 32.29 12.71 32.15
CA PRO A 785 32.02 12.01 33.41
C PRO A 785 32.57 10.58 33.54
N LEU A 786 33.12 10.03 32.45
CA LEU A 786 33.80 8.74 32.45
C LEU A 786 35.32 8.86 32.31
N LYS A 787 35.88 10.07 32.43
CA LYS A 787 37.29 10.33 32.12
C LYS A 787 37.90 11.29 33.14
N THR A 788 38.74 10.72 34.00
CA THR A 788 39.38 11.41 35.12
C THR A 788 40.30 12.59 34.76
N ASP A 789 40.44 12.98 33.50
CA ASP A 789 41.30 14.04 32.98
C ASP A 789 40.77 14.35 31.58
N THR A 790 39.87 15.33 31.47
CA THR A 790 39.09 15.55 30.25
C THR A 790 39.96 16.01 29.08
N ASP A 791 41.00 16.79 29.32
CA ASP A 791 41.85 17.38 28.28
C ASP A 791 43.19 16.64 28.04
N ASP A 792 43.45 15.57 28.80
CA ASP A 792 44.64 14.71 28.75
C ASP A 792 45.97 15.44 29.05
N ASP A 793 45.96 16.50 29.85
CA ASP A 793 47.18 17.24 30.20
C ASP A 793 47.94 16.66 31.42
N GLY A 794 47.32 15.70 32.11
CA GLY A 794 47.88 14.92 33.20
C GLY A 794 47.44 15.33 34.61
N TYR A 795 46.50 16.27 34.76
CA TYR A 795 45.81 16.58 36.01
C TYR A 795 44.35 16.15 35.92
N THR A 796 43.75 15.77 37.05
CA THR A 796 42.34 15.38 37.02
C THR A 796 41.42 16.59 37.03
N ASP A 797 40.23 16.46 36.46
CA ASP A 797 39.25 17.55 36.37
C ASP A 797 38.95 18.14 37.75
N ASN A 798 38.81 17.29 38.78
CA ASN A 798 38.69 17.69 40.17
C ASN A 798 39.90 18.48 40.70
N GLU A 799 41.13 18.04 40.39
CA GLU A 799 42.35 18.75 40.79
C GLU A 799 42.39 20.16 40.21
N GLU A 800 41.91 20.33 38.99
CA GLU A 800 41.87 21.59 38.29
C GLU A 800 40.78 22.52 38.81
N VAL A 801 39.55 22.01 38.95
CA VAL A 801 38.42 22.75 39.54
C VAL A 801 38.76 23.23 40.96
N LEU A 802 39.37 22.38 41.80
CA LEU A 802 39.81 22.76 43.15
C LEU A 802 40.92 23.81 43.17
N ASN A 803 41.79 23.82 42.17
CA ASN A 803 42.86 24.82 42.03
C ASN A 803 42.43 26.06 41.22
N GLY A 804 41.20 26.07 40.70
CA GLY A 804 40.62 27.14 39.89
C GLY A 804 41.27 27.30 38.53
N THR A 805 41.79 26.21 37.95
CA THR A 805 42.17 26.12 36.53
C THR A 805 41.02 25.57 35.69
N ASP A 806 41.14 25.61 34.37
CA ASP A 806 40.06 25.25 33.44
C ASP A 806 40.28 23.80 32.97
N PRO A 807 39.42 22.85 33.38
CA PRO A 807 39.61 21.41 33.11
C PRO A 807 39.41 21.01 31.64
N LEU A 808 39.13 21.98 30.76
CA LEU A 808 38.98 21.78 29.31
C LEU A 808 40.12 22.40 28.51
N ASP A 809 41.10 23.05 29.16
CA ASP A 809 42.22 23.71 28.51
C ASP A 809 43.56 23.07 28.89
N PRO A 810 44.15 22.22 28.01
CA PRO A 810 45.34 21.41 28.32
C PRO A 810 46.63 22.25 28.40
N THR A 811 46.49 23.57 28.41
CA THR A 811 47.56 24.54 28.56
C THR A 811 47.52 25.28 29.91
N ILE A 812 46.51 25.05 30.74
CA ILE A 812 46.29 25.74 32.02
C ILE A 812 46.22 24.74 33.18
N TYR A 813 47.38 24.25 33.62
CA TYR A 813 47.45 23.28 34.72
C TYR A 813 47.76 23.89 36.12
N PRO A 814 47.46 23.15 37.20
CA PRO A 814 47.90 23.47 38.56
C PRO A 814 49.44 23.55 38.72
N ALA A 815 49.95 24.55 39.44
CA ALA A 815 51.40 24.76 39.56
C ALA A 815 52.08 23.81 40.56
N HIS A 816 52.84 22.81 40.09
CA HIS A 816 53.61 21.91 40.96
C HIS A 816 54.82 22.56 41.69
N ILE A 817 54.86 22.41 43.02
CA ILE A 817 56.07 22.63 43.86
C ILE A 817 56.70 21.25 44.15
N VAL A 818 57.89 20.96 43.60
CA VAL A 818 58.64 19.73 43.95
C VAL A 818 60.07 20.05 44.45
N PRO A 819 60.49 19.55 45.64
CA PRO A 819 61.83 19.75 46.18
C PRO A 819 62.83 18.72 45.61
N LEU A 820 63.88 19.18 44.93
CA LEU A 820 64.92 18.33 44.35
C LEU A 820 65.98 17.91 45.39
N ILE A 821 65.97 16.64 45.81
CA ILE A 821 67.14 15.95 46.37
C ILE A 821 67.66 14.94 45.35
N GLY A 822 68.89 15.20 44.86
CA GLY A 822 69.90 14.21 44.51
C GLY A 822 69.58 13.21 43.40
N GLN A 823 70.05 13.50 42.18
CA GLN A 823 70.87 12.57 41.38
C GLN A 823 71.52 13.28 40.19
N SER A 824 72.60 12.68 39.68
CA SER A 824 73.68 13.35 38.95
C SER A 824 73.98 12.72 37.58
N PHE A 825 74.30 13.59 36.60
CA PHE A 825 74.96 13.38 35.29
C PHE A 825 74.13 12.70 34.16
N SER A 826 74.31 12.98 32.86
CA SER A 826 75.53 13.39 32.14
C SER A 826 75.27 14.29 30.91
N SER A 827 76.34 14.93 30.43
CA SER A 827 76.35 16.00 29.44
C SER A 827 76.26 15.51 27.98
N SER A 828 75.05 15.49 27.42
CA SER A 828 74.83 15.63 25.97
C SER A 828 73.36 15.92 25.66
N ASP A 829 72.86 17.11 26.01
CA ASP A 829 71.76 17.75 25.27
C ASP A 829 71.66 19.26 25.64
N PRO A 830 71.40 20.18 24.69
CA PRO A 830 71.56 21.61 24.90
C PRO A 830 70.22 22.27 25.30
N PHE A 831 69.71 22.02 26.50
CA PHE A 831 68.52 22.75 27.00
C PHE A 831 68.52 23.00 28.52
N ILE A 832 69.58 23.59 29.09
CA ILE A 832 69.43 24.31 30.37
C ILE A 832 70.30 25.59 30.40
N LYS A 833 69.65 26.75 30.24
CA LYS A 833 70.04 28.01 30.91
C LYS A 833 68.80 28.71 31.45
N VAL A 834 68.38 28.23 32.64
CA VAL A 834 68.07 29.00 33.86
C VAL A 834 67.10 30.18 33.73
N LEU A 835 65.87 29.93 34.23
CA LEU A 835 65.06 30.91 34.97
C LEU A 835 65.89 31.57 36.08
N TRP A 836 65.89 32.90 36.13
CA TRP A 836 65.89 33.59 37.42
C TRP A 836 65.13 34.91 37.30
N TRP A 837 64.27 35.13 38.30
CA TRP A 837 63.55 36.37 38.64
C TRP A 837 62.20 36.63 37.96
N ALA A 838 61.12 36.18 38.59
CA ALA A 838 60.26 37.06 39.41
C ALA A 838 59.02 36.31 39.91
N ASN A 839 59.18 35.53 40.98
CA ASN A 839 58.09 35.31 41.92
C ASN A 839 57.90 36.61 42.71
N ASN A 840 56.75 37.26 42.57
CA ASN A 840 55.92 37.60 43.72
C ASN A 840 54.73 38.52 43.33
N PHE A 841 53.56 38.07 43.80
CA PHE A 841 52.27 38.77 43.96
C PHE A 841 51.25 38.72 42.82
N LYS A 842 50.47 37.63 42.87
CA LYS A 842 49.05 37.52 42.47
C LYS A 842 48.14 38.39 43.37
N HIS A 843 47.19 39.09 42.71
CA HIS A 843 45.75 39.28 43.02
C HIS A 843 45.32 39.97 44.36
N PRO A 844 44.02 40.30 44.63
CA PRO A 844 42.76 39.99 43.89
C PRO A 844 41.64 41.07 43.85
N THR A 845 40.58 40.73 43.08
CA THR A 845 39.12 40.94 43.27
C THR A 845 38.53 42.38 43.26
N GLU A 846 37.31 42.68 42.79
CA GLU A 846 36.08 41.91 42.60
C GLU A 846 35.03 42.73 41.79
N SER A 847 34.02 42.01 41.27
CA SER A 847 32.59 42.41 41.12
C SER A 847 32.05 43.18 39.90
N CYS A 848 31.17 42.46 39.19
CA CYS A 848 29.79 42.80 38.78
C CYS A 848 29.48 43.90 37.75
N SER A 849 28.72 43.46 36.73
CA SER A 849 27.54 44.10 36.11
C SER A 849 27.66 44.81 34.75
N GLN A 850 26.74 44.37 33.88
CA GLN A 850 26.02 45.07 32.82
C GLN A 850 26.67 45.39 31.46
N ARG A 851 25.96 44.89 30.43
CA ARG A 851 25.60 45.47 29.13
C ARG A 851 26.67 46.27 28.40
N HIS A 852 26.95 45.88 27.15
CA HIS A 852 26.55 46.64 25.95
C HIS A 852 27.06 45.96 24.67
N SER A 853 26.23 46.08 23.62
CA SER A 853 26.51 46.01 22.17
C SER A 853 27.96 46.18 21.71
N PHE A 854 28.34 45.48 20.62
CA PHE A 854 29.03 45.93 19.39
C PHE A 854 29.67 44.68 18.74
N GLU A 855 29.18 44.21 17.59
CA GLU A 855 29.72 44.54 16.26
C GLU A 855 31.25 44.28 16.16
N ASN A 856 31.65 43.22 15.43
CA ASN A 856 32.50 43.33 14.21
C ASN A 856 33.18 42.00 13.81
N VAL A 857 32.96 41.65 12.54
CA VAL A 857 33.99 41.36 11.52
C VAL A 857 35.11 40.38 11.91
N LYS A 858 35.09 39.19 11.29
CA LYS A 858 36.31 38.49 10.86
C LYS A 858 36.12 37.98 9.44
N LYS A 859 36.98 38.44 8.52
CA LYS A 859 37.75 37.57 7.62
C LYS A 859 38.83 38.38 6.91
N PHE A 860 40.05 38.24 7.44
CA PHE A 860 41.30 38.65 6.80
C PHE A 860 41.73 37.55 5.82
N THR A 861 41.96 37.92 4.58
CA THR A 861 42.62 37.08 3.57
C THR A 861 44.09 37.47 3.51
N ALA A 862 45.00 36.50 3.69
CA ALA A 862 46.44 36.72 3.64
C ALA A 862 46.96 36.65 2.19
N HIS A 863 47.51 37.75 1.69
CA HIS A 863 48.33 37.77 0.47
C HIS A 863 49.79 37.45 0.80
N ARG A 864 50.32 36.39 0.19
CA ARG A 864 51.76 36.13 0.08
C ARG A 864 52.41 37.13 -0.88
N ASN A 865 53.54 37.71 -0.47
CA ASN A 865 54.65 38.06 -1.36
C ASN A 865 55.84 38.62 -0.56
N TRP A 866 56.99 37.93 -0.56
CA TRP A 866 58.26 38.46 -1.12
C TRP A 866 59.46 37.49 -1.00
N SER A 867 60.30 37.67 -2.01
CA SER A 867 61.58 37.06 -2.43
C SER A 867 62.76 37.23 -1.46
N PHE A 868 63.62 36.21 -1.35
CA PHE A 868 64.92 36.10 -2.05
C PHE A 868 65.45 34.67 -1.99
#